data_AF-A0A8X6LL24-F1
#
_entry.id   AF-A0A8X6LL24-F1
#
_cell.length_a   1.000
_cell.length_b   1.000
_cell.length_c   1.000
_cell.angle_alpha   90.00
_cell.angle_beta   90.00
_cell.angle_gamma   90.00
#
_symmetry.space_group_name_H-M   'P 1'
#
loop_
_entity.id
_entity.type
_entity.pdbx_description
1 polymer ?
#
loop_
_entity_poly.entity_id
_entity_poly.type
_entity_poly.pdbx_seq_one_letter_code
_entity_poly.pdbx_strand_id
1 'polypeptide(L)'
;MESTLRATNGILFEDEDMPFIESDDELDTAFRIIERCRRPNKKFNSEEGIFQVLLDADYWLNNRAITIGETNDAIRTLFDTLLRRMTSSLEPTDLIRVIIFSEHLDRPISTHLMLVSEMSVEKIMACATKVLQSKTEVRLDEGFNIEIITIRRPVGSGKRNRRVIIPSIDRLRKTSIRCVPDEDLNICCAKAILFAIAEVEKDADLRYLRRKDCCILQKRAIALHQKTGVPQRPCGFEEIALFEQYLKVQVIVISTTALNQVCYKGPVREDRRIYLWHHDNHFDVITSPKGFYGSNFFCEACFKPFDHIEMHNCSTICHVCRSPSCQIGESKRCSDCDRNTRSEFCFKAHKENGLCDKLYQCRKCCKVILRKVCPRSQHQCGEKRCPSCKKVVAENHMCYLQKESAKKSNEKLIFFDFETDQSTGEHIVNFVVSQYLDGTEFVCEGYNAIDKFFKYLFSPQHKGFTAIAHNMKGFDGQFILRWMLEQGQCPRVIPNGSKIMCITLSALNIRIIDSFNFFPMSLSKLPKTFGLEELAKGYFPHLFNCPSNQSYVGSFPDSALFSPSTMSTGDREKFFLWYNGQKTNTFDFKKEMLKYCRSDVDILRRCCKIFREQFQSVTGVDPFTYVTIASACMAVYRSGHIKPKTIAMVPVQGYCNSTNFSLDSIRWLDFVANTEGHRIYFTL
;
A
#
# COMPACT_ATOMS: atom_id res chain seq x y z
N MET A 1 51.11 -20.96 39.01
CA MET A 1 51.39 -19.52 39.21
C MET A 1 51.17 -18.87 37.85
N GLU A 2 49.91 -18.62 37.52
CA GLU A 2 49.20 -17.33 37.74
C GLU A 2 49.48 -16.37 36.58
N SER A 3 48.55 -16.24 35.62
CA SER A 3 47.29 -15.45 35.64
C SER A 3 47.54 -14.07 35.01
N THR A 4 46.79 -13.67 33.98
CA THR A 4 45.57 -12.87 34.17
C THR A 4 44.62 -13.03 32.97
N LEU A 5 43.39 -13.48 33.25
CA LEU A 5 42.25 -13.59 32.35
C LEU A 5 41.47 -12.26 32.29
N ARG A 6 40.98 -11.89 31.10
CA ARG A 6 39.77 -11.07 30.90
C ARG A 6 38.79 -11.88 30.07
N ALA A 7 37.70 -12.29 30.70
CA ALA A 7 36.60 -13.02 30.09
C ALA A 7 35.47 -12.05 29.73
N THR A 8 35.09 -12.02 28.45
CA THR A 8 33.81 -11.50 27.96
C THR A 8 32.85 -12.68 27.82
N ASN A 9 31.83 -12.73 28.69
CA ASN A 9 30.78 -13.74 28.65
C ASN A 9 29.81 -13.45 27.50
N GLY A 10 29.93 -14.21 26.41
CA GLY A 10 28.82 -14.49 25.51
C GLY A 10 27.92 -15.56 26.14
N ILE A 11 26.61 -15.31 26.15
CA ILE A 11 25.61 -16.33 26.49
C ILE A 11 25.31 -17.09 25.20
N LEU A 12 25.72 -18.35 25.19
CA LEU A 12 25.29 -19.39 24.26
C LEU A 12 23.78 -19.59 24.41
N PHE A 13 23.03 -19.52 23.31
CA PHE A 13 21.74 -20.19 23.21
C PHE A 13 22.00 -21.53 22.52
N GLU A 14 21.83 -22.62 23.27
CA GLU A 14 21.67 -23.96 22.73
C GLU A 14 20.27 -24.03 22.13
N ASP A 15 20.19 -24.01 20.79
CA ASP A 15 18.97 -24.37 20.07
C ASP A 15 19.05 -25.87 19.73
N GLU A 16 18.06 -26.61 20.20
CA GLU A 16 17.85 -28.04 20.00
C GLU A 16 17.72 -28.40 18.51
N ASP A 17 18.30 -29.56 18.17
CA ASP A 17 18.40 -30.15 16.84
C ASP A 17 17.06 -30.26 16.09
N MET A 18 16.99 -29.59 14.93
CA MET A 18 16.06 -29.90 13.84
C MET A 18 16.87 -30.07 12.55
N PRO A 19 16.58 -31.07 11.70
CA PRO A 19 17.55 -31.62 10.77
C PRO A 19 17.92 -30.62 9.67
N PHE A 20 19.23 -30.40 9.54
CA PHE A 20 19.85 -29.74 8.40
C PHE A 20 19.53 -30.53 7.13
N ILE A 21 18.88 -29.88 6.16
CA ILE A 21 18.89 -30.33 4.78
C ILE A 21 20.07 -29.62 4.12
N GLU A 22 21.25 -30.27 4.15
CA GLU A 22 22.32 -29.94 3.22
C GLU A 22 21.87 -30.39 1.83
N SER A 23 21.52 -29.43 0.96
CA SER A 23 21.52 -29.68 -0.47
C SER A 23 22.90 -29.33 -1.01
N ASP A 24 23.75 -30.35 -1.13
CA ASP A 24 24.95 -30.32 -1.96
C ASP A 24 24.54 -30.12 -3.42
N ASP A 25 24.58 -28.87 -3.88
CA ASP A 25 24.83 -28.57 -5.29
C ASP A 25 26.22 -27.96 -5.35
N GLU A 26 27.23 -28.81 -5.50
CA GLU A 26 28.59 -28.45 -5.88
C GLU A 26 28.55 -27.71 -7.23
N LEU A 27 28.66 -26.38 -7.18
CA LEU A 27 29.03 -25.57 -8.32
C LEU A 27 30.32 -24.85 -7.94
N ASP A 28 31.33 -25.05 -8.76
CA ASP A 28 32.66 -24.42 -8.74
C ASP A 28 32.51 -22.89 -8.79
N THR A 29 32.25 -22.28 -7.63
CA THR A 29 31.80 -20.89 -7.51
C THR A 29 32.67 -20.16 -6.51
N ALA A 30 33.06 -18.94 -6.86
CA ALA A 30 33.88 -18.07 -6.02
C ALA A 30 33.22 -17.67 -4.66
N PHE A 31 32.00 -18.15 -4.42
CA PHE A 31 31.15 -17.80 -3.29
C PHE A 31 30.46 -19.03 -2.73
N ARG A 32 30.55 -19.22 -1.42
CA ARG A 32 29.71 -20.18 -0.69
C ARG A 32 28.39 -19.50 -0.31
N ILE A 33 27.27 -20.02 -0.82
CA ILE A 33 25.92 -19.53 -0.55
C ILE A 33 25.25 -20.41 0.50
N ILE A 34 24.99 -19.85 1.68
CA ILE A 34 24.31 -20.55 2.78
C ILE A 34 22.89 -19.96 2.91
N GLU A 35 21.87 -20.77 2.66
CA GLU A 35 20.49 -20.37 2.94
C GLU A 35 20.24 -20.42 4.45
N ARG A 36 20.05 -19.25 5.07
CA ARG A 36 19.87 -19.14 6.53
C ARG A 36 18.42 -19.37 6.94
N CYS A 37 17.48 -18.89 6.13
CA CYS A 37 16.06 -19.03 6.44
C CYS A 37 15.20 -18.82 5.20
N ARG A 38 14.13 -19.61 5.09
CA ARG A 38 13.03 -19.37 4.16
C ARG A 38 11.72 -19.23 4.92
N ARG A 39 11.05 -18.09 4.77
CA ARG A 39 9.83 -17.75 5.52
C ARG A 39 8.66 -17.51 4.57
N PRO A 40 7.72 -18.45 4.47
CA PRO A 40 6.47 -18.20 3.76
C PRO A 40 5.54 -17.34 4.62
N ASN A 41 5.10 -16.21 4.08
CA ASN A 41 4.08 -15.36 4.66
C ASN A 41 2.76 -15.53 3.91
N LYS A 42 1.95 -16.48 4.40
CA LYS A 42 0.63 -16.81 3.82
C LYS A 42 -0.32 -15.61 3.76
N LYS A 43 -0.16 -14.62 4.64
CA LYS A 43 -1.02 -13.42 4.72
C LYS A 43 -0.78 -12.43 3.58
N PHE A 44 0.46 -12.29 3.11
CA PHE A 44 0.79 -11.39 2.01
C PHE A 44 1.03 -12.12 0.70
N ASN A 45 0.78 -13.43 0.66
CA ASN A 45 1.12 -14.31 -0.45
C ASN A 45 2.58 -14.10 -0.89
N SER A 46 3.47 -13.95 0.11
CA SER A 46 4.87 -13.59 -0.11
C SER A 46 5.80 -14.61 0.53
N GLU A 47 6.99 -14.73 -0.02
CA GLU A 47 8.06 -15.59 0.51
C GLU A 47 9.33 -14.75 0.66
N GLU A 48 10.01 -14.93 1.79
CA GLU A 48 11.27 -14.27 2.10
C GLU A 48 12.36 -15.34 2.20
N GLY A 49 13.41 -15.22 1.38
CA GLY A 49 14.61 -16.06 1.46
C GLY A 49 15.80 -15.22 1.90
N ILE A 50 16.49 -15.63 2.96
CA ILE A 50 17.68 -14.98 3.49
C ILE A 50 18.90 -15.87 3.24
N PHE A 51 19.86 -15.35 2.49
CA PHE A 51 21.08 -16.03 2.09
C PHE A 51 22.29 -15.31 2.65
N GLN A 52 23.21 -16.04 3.28
CA GLN A 52 24.54 -15.53 3.59
C GLN A 52 25.50 -15.94 2.49
N VAL A 53 26.26 -14.96 1.99
CA VAL A 53 27.28 -15.16 0.96
C VAL A 53 28.65 -14.97 1.60
N LEU A 54 29.48 -16.00 1.50
CA LEU A 54 30.87 -16.00 1.98
C LEU A 54 31.81 -16.16 0.79
N LEU A 55 32.99 -15.54 0.85
CA LEU A 55 34.04 -15.80 -0.13
C LEU A 55 34.58 -17.22 0.07
N ASP A 56 34.73 -17.96 -1.01
CA ASP A 56 35.38 -19.26 -0.96
C ASP A 56 36.91 -19.09 -1.01
N ALA A 57 37.55 -19.12 0.17
CA ALA A 57 38.98 -18.90 0.28
C ALA A 57 39.80 -19.84 -0.61
N ASP A 58 39.38 -21.10 -0.78
CA ASP A 58 40.11 -22.10 -1.55
C ASP A 58 40.04 -21.82 -3.06
N TYR A 59 38.90 -21.32 -3.55
CA TYR A 59 38.76 -20.85 -4.94
C TYR A 59 39.67 -19.65 -5.24
N TRP A 60 39.72 -18.66 -4.34
CA TRP A 60 40.52 -17.44 -4.52
C TRP A 60 42.03 -17.67 -4.26
N LEU A 61 42.42 -18.62 -3.41
CA LEU A 61 43.82 -18.98 -3.14
C LEU A 61 44.47 -19.75 -4.29
N ASN A 62 43.70 -20.58 -4.99
CA ASN A 62 44.19 -21.39 -6.13
C ASN A 62 44.30 -20.60 -7.44
N ASN A 63 43.59 -19.47 -7.56
CA ASN A 63 43.60 -18.59 -8.73
C ASN A 63 44.31 -17.27 -8.42
N ARG A 64 45.66 -17.26 -8.42
CA ARG A 64 46.49 -16.10 -8.00
C ARG A 64 46.50 -14.88 -8.94
N ALA A 65 45.75 -14.91 -10.04
CA ALA A 65 45.68 -13.81 -11.01
C ALA A 65 44.25 -13.63 -11.54
N ILE A 66 43.29 -13.35 -10.64
CA ILE A 66 41.90 -13.07 -11.04
C ILE A 66 41.79 -11.62 -11.50
N THR A 67 41.31 -11.45 -12.72
CA THR A 67 41.02 -10.13 -13.30
C THR A 67 39.72 -9.54 -12.72
N ILE A 68 39.57 -8.22 -12.82
CA ILE A 68 38.32 -7.52 -12.46
C ILE A 68 37.14 -8.05 -13.30
N GLY A 69 37.39 -8.51 -14.53
CA GLY A 69 36.38 -9.14 -15.39
C GLY A 69 35.84 -10.43 -14.78
N GLU A 70 36.72 -11.34 -14.41
CA GLU A 70 36.36 -12.63 -13.79
C GLU A 70 35.65 -12.46 -12.44
N THR A 71 36.02 -11.44 -11.66
CA THR A 71 35.31 -11.10 -10.41
C THR A 71 33.88 -10.64 -10.68
N ASN A 72 33.68 -9.80 -11.70
CA ASN A 72 32.34 -9.36 -12.09
C ASN A 72 31.47 -10.51 -12.60
N ASP A 73 32.06 -11.44 -13.33
CA ASP A 73 31.35 -12.62 -13.84
C ASP A 73 30.97 -13.59 -12.70
N ALA A 74 31.83 -13.76 -11.70
CA ALA A 74 31.50 -14.53 -10.49
C ALA A 74 30.32 -13.92 -9.72
N ILE A 75 30.29 -12.59 -9.54
CA ILE A 75 29.18 -11.89 -8.87
C ILE A 75 27.89 -11.97 -9.70
N ARG A 76 27.99 -11.89 -11.03
CA ARG A 76 26.83 -12.06 -11.91
C ARG A 76 26.24 -13.46 -11.77
N THR A 77 27.09 -14.48 -11.76
CA THR A 77 26.69 -15.87 -11.55
C THR A 77 26.03 -16.07 -10.18
N LEU A 78 26.56 -15.45 -9.12
CA LEU A 78 25.94 -15.46 -7.78
C LEU A 78 24.48 -14.95 -7.83
N PHE A 79 24.25 -13.78 -8.42
CA PHE A 79 22.90 -13.21 -8.47
C PHE A 79 21.97 -14.00 -9.41
N ASP A 80 22.48 -14.54 -10.51
CA ASP A 80 21.68 -15.40 -11.41
C ASP A 80 21.20 -16.67 -10.68
N THR A 81 22.11 -17.33 -9.95
CA THR A 81 21.80 -18.52 -9.15
C THR A 81 20.74 -18.22 -8.09
N LEU A 82 20.89 -17.12 -7.34
CA LEU A 82 19.92 -16.73 -6.31
C LEU A 82 18.55 -16.36 -6.87
N LEU A 83 18.52 -15.65 -8.01
CA LEU A 83 17.26 -15.32 -8.69
C LEU A 83 16.56 -16.61 -9.14
N ARG A 84 17.25 -17.53 -9.82
CA ARG A 84 16.67 -18.81 -10.25
C ARG A 84 16.09 -19.60 -9.08
N ARG A 85 16.81 -19.68 -7.95
CA ARG A 85 16.34 -20.37 -6.74
C ARG A 85 15.03 -19.81 -6.20
N MET A 86 14.85 -18.49 -6.25
CA MET A 86 13.67 -17.81 -5.69
C MET A 86 12.53 -17.60 -6.68
N THR A 87 12.78 -17.62 -8.00
CA THR A 87 11.76 -17.33 -9.03
C THR A 87 11.23 -18.55 -9.77
N SER A 88 11.78 -19.75 -9.54
CA SER A 88 11.40 -20.98 -10.25
C SER A 88 9.90 -21.33 -10.16
N SER A 89 9.23 -20.92 -9.08
CA SER A 89 7.81 -21.19 -8.83
C SER A 89 6.90 -19.96 -8.99
N LEU A 90 7.39 -18.89 -9.62
CA LEU A 90 6.70 -17.60 -9.75
C LEU A 90 6.30 -17.27 -11.18
N GLU A 91 5.20 -16.54 -11.33
CA GLU A 91 4.74 -16.02 -12.61
C GLU A 91 5.50 -14.73 -12.98
N PRO A 92 5.69 -14.41 -14.28
CA PRO A 92 6.38 -13.19 -14.71
C PRO A 92 5.74 -11.87 -14.23
N THR A 93 4.49 -11.92 -13.75
CA THR A 93 3.72 -10.78 -13.24
C THR A 93 3.75 -10.62 -11.71
N ASP A 94 4.35 -11.56 -11.01
CA ASP A 94 4.60 -11.52 -9.57
C ASP A 94 5.65 -10.45 -9.25
N LEU A 95 5.77 -10.07 -7.98
CA LEU A 95 6.76 -9.06 -7.56
C LEU A 95 7.97 -9.71 -6.91
N ILE A 96 9.12 -9.08 -7.11
CA ILE A 96 10.38 -9.46 -6.49
C ILE A 96 11.14 -8.22 -6.05
N ARG A 97 11.86 -8.35 -4.94
CA ARG A 97 12.80 -7.36 -4.42
C ARG A 97 14.01 -8.07 -3.82
N VAL A 98 15.19 -7.56 -4.15
CA VAL A 98 16.48 -7.97 -3.59
C VAL A 98 17.03 -6.87 -2.70
N ILE A 99 17.51 -7.25 -1.52
CA ILE A 99 18.13 -6.40 -0.51
C ILE A 99 19.48 -7.02 -0.11
N ILE A 100 20.54 -6.24 -0.07
CA ILE A 100 21.88 -6.66 0.31
C ILE A 100 22.27 -5.92 1.60
N PHE A 101 22.65 -6.69 2.60
CA PHE A 101 23.09 -6.24 3.91
C PHE A 101 24.56 -6.61 4.13
N SER A 102 25.31 -5.68 4.70
CA SER A 102 26.65 -5.92 5.23
C SER A 102 26.81 -5.00 6.44
N GLU A 103 27.55 -5.43 7.45
CA GLU A 103 27.84 -4.61 8.63
C GLU A 103 28.59 -3.31 8.26
N HIS A 104 29.28 -3.32 7.11
CA HIS A 104 30.04 -2.18 6.58
C HIS A 104 29.21 -1.21 5.71
N LEU A 105 27.91 -1.47 5.52
CA LEU A 105 27.00 -0.59 4.80
C LEU A 105 26.16 0.24 5.78
N ASP A 106 26.23 1.58 5.70
CA ASP A 106 25.41 2.48 6.53
C ASP A 106 23.92 2.28 6.30
N ARG A 107 23.57 1.79 5.10
CA ARG A 107 22.22 1.43 4.69
C ARG A 107 22.26 0.23 3.75
N PRO A 108 21.26 -0.67 3.82
CA PRO A 108 21.17 -1.79 2.90
C PRO A 108 21.01 -1.30 1.46
N ILE A 109 21.70 -1.97 0.54
CA ILE A 109 21.51 -1.77 -0.90
C ILE A 109 20.21 -2.48 -1.26
N SER A 110 19.28 -1.75 -1.87
CA SER A 110 17.97 -2.33 -2.14
C SER A 110 17.47 -1.96 -3.52
N THR A 111 17.07 -2.97 -4.26
CA THR A 111 16.22 -2.78 -5.43
C THR A 111 14.84 -2.28 -4.99
N HIS A 112 14.13 -1.62 -5.91
CA HIS A 112 12.71 -1.36 -5.69
C HIS A 112 11.90 -2.63 -6.01
N LEU A 113 10.73 -2.77 -5.41
CA LEU A 113 9.82 -3.85 -5.72
C LEU A 113 9.33 -3.72 -7.17
N MET A 114 9.60 -4.74 -8.00
CA MET A 114 9.30 -4.74 -9.44
C MET A 114 8.76 -6.11 -9.89
N LEU A 115 8.34 -6.22 -11.15
CA LEU A 115 7.88 -7.50 -11.70
C LEU A 115 9.02 -8.52 -11.78
N VAL A 116 8.73 -9.81 -11.63
CA VAL A 116 9.70 -10.89 -11.89
C VAL A 116 10.24 -10.79 -13.32
N SER A 117 9.37 -10.55 -14.31
CA SER A 117 9.78 -10.30 -15.71
C SER A 117 10.70 -9.09 -15.91
N GLU A 118 10.69 -8.15 -14.97
CA GLU A 118 11.53 -6.96 -15.02
C GLU A 118 12.84 -7.16 -14.24
N MET A 119 12.96 -8.15 -13.36
CA MET A 119 14.15 -8.34 -12.53
C MET A 119 15.26 -9.01 -13.34
N SER A 120 16.46 -8.41 -13.32
CA SER A 120 17.66 -8.98 -13.93
C SER A 120 18.88 -8.72 -13.05
N VAL A 121 19.94 -9.51 -13.25
CA VAL A 121 21.23 -9.37 -12.57
C VAL A 121 21.77 -7.94 -12.69
N GLU A 122 21.63 -7.34 -13.85
CA GLU A 122 22.10 -6.00 -14.20
C GLU A 122 21.41 -4.92 -13.37
N LYS A 123 20.13 -5.10 -13.02
CA LYS A 123 19.42 -4.16 -12.15
C LYS A 123 19.92 -4.22 -10.72
N ILE A 124 20.28 -5.41 -10.25
CA ILE A 124 20.88 -5.61 -8.92
C ILE A 124 22.28 -4.98 -8.92
N MET A 125 23.10 -5.30 -9.93
CA MET A 125 24.44 -4.74 -10.12
C MET A 125 24.42 -3.21 -10.21
N ALA A 126 23.50 -2.62 -10.99
CA ALA A 126 23.37 -1.17 -11.09
C ALA A 126 23.03 -0.51 -9.75
N CYS A 127 22.19 -1.16 -8.92
CA CYS A 127 21.89 -0.67 -7.57
C CYS A 127 23.11 -0.76 -6.66
N ALA A 128 23.86 -1.85 -6.73
CA ALA A 128 25.09 -2.04 -5.97
C ALA A 128 26.15 -1.01 -6.38
N THR A 129 26.46 -0.88 -7.67
CA THR A 129 27.43 0.08 -8.21
C THR A 129 27.11 1.51 -7.80
N LYS A 130 25.84 1.93 -7.83
CA LYS A 130 25.43 3.28 -7.43
C LYS A 130 25.76 3.59 -5.96
N VAL A 131 25.65 2.60 -5.08
CA VAL A 131 25.96 2.77 -3.66
C VAL A 131 27.46 2.69 -3.43
N LEU A 132 28.14 1.76 -4.10
CA LEU A 132 29.59 1.58 -4.03
C LEU A 132 30.36 2.79 -4.57
N GLN A 133 29.83 3.55 -5.54
CA GLN A 133 30.41 4.81 -6.01
C GLN A 133 30.58 5.88 -4.93
N SER A 134 29.86 5.76 -3.80
CA SER A 134 29.94 6.70 -2.68
C SER A 134 30.83 6.23 -1.53
N LYS A 135 31.44 5.03 -1.63
CA LYS A 135 32.31 4.46 -0.61
C LYS A 135 33.71 4.19 -1.19
N THR A 136 34.75 4.57 -0.45
CA THR A 136 36.15 4.44 -0.86
C THR A 136 36.68 3.00 -0.75
N GLU A 137 36.15 2.18 0.17
CA GLU A 137 36.55 0.78 0.35
C GLU A 137 35.36 -0.08 0.82
N VAL A 138 35.26 -1.32 0.34
CA VAL A 138 34.35 -2.36 0.84
C VAL A 138 35.17 -3.62 1.07
N ARG A 139 35.21 -4.09 2.31
CA ARG A 139 35.88 -5.35 2.66
C ARG A 139 34.93 -6.51 2.39
N LEU A 140 35.37 -7.47 1.58
CA LEU A 140 34.60 -8.65 1.18
C LEU A 140 34.90 -9.89 2.04
N ASP A 141 35.90 -9.80 2.93
CA ASP A 141 36.42 -10.88 3.78
C ASP A 141 35.42 -11.37 4.84
N GLU A 142 34.48 -10.53 5.28
CA GLU A 142 33.48 -10.88 6.29
C GLU A 142 32.12 -11.34 5.71
N GLY A 143 32.01 -11.42 4.37
CA GLY A 143 30.78 -11.83 3.68
C GLY A 143 29.65 -10.80 3.74
N PHE A 144 28.50 -11.13 3.14
CA PHE A 144 27.31 -10.28 3.15
C PHE A 144 26.03 -11.12 3.08
N ASN A 145 24.91 -10.54 3.54
CA ASN A 145 23.61 -11.19 3.51
C ASN A 145 22.76 -10.63 2.35
N ILE A 146 22.08 -11.52 1.63
CA ILE A 146 21.09 -11.16 0.62
C ILE A 146 19.72 -11.64 1.10
N GLU A 147 18.77 -10.71 1.18
CA GLU A 147 17.35 -11.00 1.39
C GLU A 147 16.61 -10.83 0.06
N ILE A 148 15.89 -11.87 -0.35
CA ILE A 148 15.03 -11.86 -1.53
C ILE A 148 13.59 -12.04 -1.08
N ILE A 149 12.77 -11.03 -1.36
CA ILE A 149 11.33 -11.03 -1.08
C ILE A 149 10.59 -11.22 -2.40
N THR A 150 9.73 -12.23 -2.46
CA THR A 150 8.84 -12.49 -3.60
C THR A 150 7.38 -12.37 -3.16
N ILE A 151 6.51 -11.85 -4.01
CA ILE A 151 5.09 -11.65 -3.72
C ILE A 151 4.28 -12.17 -4.90
N ARG A 152 3.57 -13.28 -4.69
CA ARG A 152 2.65 -13.85 -5.67
C ARG A 152 1.42 -12.97 -5.81
N ARG A 153 1.11 -12.56 -7.03
CA ARG A 153 0.01 -11.66 -7.34
C ARG A 153 -1.14 -12.43 -7.97
N PRO A 154 -2.32 -12.48 -7.34
CA PRO A 154 -3.53 -12.75 -8.11
C PRO A 154 -3.65 -11.66 -9.19
N VAL A 155 -3.85 -12.07 -10.44
CA VAL A 155 -3.79 -11.17 -11.61
C VAL A 155 -4.72 -9.97 -11.40
N GLY A 156 -4.10 -8.81 -11.16
CA GLY A 156 -4.80 -7.56 -10.90
C GLY A 156 -3.83 -6.38 -10.94
N SER A 157 -3.71 -5.74 -12.10
CA SER A 157 -2.90 -4.55 -12.32
C SER A 157 -3.75 -3.26 -12.31
N GLY A 158 -3.37 -2.28 -11.50
CA GLY A 158 -3.87 -0.91 -11.60
C GLY A 158 -3.83 -0.10 -10.29
N LYS A 159 -3.08 1.01 -10.31
CA LYS A 159 -2.98 2.02 -9.24
C LYS A 159 -4.16 3.02 -9.27
N ARG A 160 -4.55 3.48 -8.06
CA ARG A 160 -5.15 4.78 -7.63
C ARG A 160 -6.61 4.79 -7.15
N ASN A 161 -6.78 5.17 -5.88
CA ASN A 161 -7.98 5.71 -5.23
C ASN A 161 -9.27 4.92 -5.47
N ARG A 162 -9.34 3.66 -5.00
CA ARG A 162 -10.66 3.11 -4.68
C ARG A 162 -11.20 3.91 -3.48
N ARG A 163 -12.36 4.55 -3.66
CA ARG A 163 -13.09 5.13 -2.53
C ARG A 163 -13.47 3.99 -1.59
N VAL A 164 -13.44 4.29 -0.31
CA VAL A 164 -13.56 3.27 0.72
C VAL A 164 -15.00 2.79 0.84
N ILE A 165 -15.17 1.47 0.80
CA ILE A 165 -16.46 0.77 0.87
C ILE A 165 -16.41 -0.18 2.06
N ILE A 166 -16.87 0.27 3.23
CA ILE A 166 -16.94 -0.50 4.47
C ILE A 166 -18.29 -1.22 4.50
N PRO A 167 -18.33 -2.57 4.44
CA PRO A 167 -19.58 -3.34 4.38
C PRO A 167 -20.63 -2.94 5.40
N SER A 168 -20.24 -2.91 6.67
CA SER A 168 -21.11 -2.57 7.80
C SER A 168 -21.70 -1.16 7.76
N ILE A 169 -21.07 -0.21 7.06
CA ILE A 169 -21.53 1.19 6.96
C ILE A 169 -22.23 1.45 5.64
N ASP A 170 -21.62 1.02 4.54
CA ASP A 170 -22.04 1.39 3.19
C ASP A 170 -23.28 0.66 2.74
N ARG A 171 -23.51 -0.58 3.21
CA ARG A 171 -24.77 -1.28 2.94
C ARG A 171 -25.98 -0.50 3.46
N LEU A 172 -25.82 0.22 4.57
CA LEU A 172 -26.87 1.02 5.21
C LEU A 172 -27.01 2.42 4.61
N ARG A 173 -25.91 3.01 4.13
CA ARG A 173 -25.88 4.42 3.69
C ARG A 173 -25.98 4.61 2.18
N LYS A 174 -25.44 3.70 1.37
CA LYS A 174 -25.41 3.88 -0.08
C LYS A 174 -26.74 3.49 -0.69
N THR A 175 -27.39 4.44 -1.36
CA THR A 175 -28.61 4.19 -2.14
C THR A 175 -28.38 3.25 -3.34
N SER A 176 -27.12 3.11 -3.78
CA SER A 176 -26.68 2.17 -4.82
C SER A 176 -26.59 0.72 -4.35
N ILE A 177 -26.85 0.45 -3.08
CA ILE A 177 -26.84 -0.89 -2.49
C ILE A 177 -28.24 -1.17 -1.95
N ARG A 178 -28.78 -2.34 -2.27
CA ARG A 178 -30.00 -2.85 -1.64
C ARG A 178 -29.62 -3.99 -0.73
N CYS A 179 -29.84 -3.77 0.57
CA CYS A 179 -29.62 -4.78 1.58
C CYS A 179 -30.62 -5.93 1.39
N VAL A 180 -30.10 -7.14 1.25
CA VAL A 180 -30.90 -8.35 1.37
C VAL A 180 -31.02 -8.66 2.87
N PRO A 181 -32.23 -8.92 3.39
CA PRO A 181 -32.38 -9.32 4.79
C PRO A 181 -31.60 -10.60 5.07
N ASP A 182 -30.80 -10.56 6.13
CA ASP A 182 -30.07 -11.71 6.63
C ASP A 182 -31.06 -12.58 7.42
N GLU A 183 -31.27 -13.81 6.95
CA GLU A 183 -32.17 -14.77 7.58
C GLU A 183 -31.49 -16.15 7.58
N ASP A 184 -31.76 -16.94 8.61
CA ASP A 184 -31.07 -18.20 8.98
C ASP A 184 -31.08 -19.32 7.92
N LEU A 185 -31.77 -19.13 6.80
CA LEU A 185 -31.97 -20.16 5.77
C LEU A 185 -30.85 -20.22 4.71
N ASN A 186 -29.79 -19.40 4.81
CA ASN A 186 -28.64 -19.41 3.88
C ASN A 186 -28.99 -19.25 2.39
N ILE A 187 -30.14 -18.66 2.07
CA ILE A 187 -30.65 -18.44 0.69
C ILE A 187 -30.39 -17.00 0.18
N CYS A 188 -29.48 -16.26 0.82
CA CYS A 188 -29.22 -14.85 0.52
C CYS A 188 -28.80 -14.63 -0.95
N CYS A 189 -28.03 -15.54 -1.54
CA CYS A 189 -27.62 -15.50 -2.94
C CYS A 189 -28.83 -15.52 -3.90
N ALA A 190 -29.73 -16.51 -3.74
CA ALA A 190 -30.94 -16.60 -4.55
C ALA A 190 -31.86 -15.38 -4.36
N LYS A 191 -32.02 -14.90 -3.12
CA LYS A 191 -32.76 -13.66 -2.84
C LYS A 191 -32.15 -12.46 -3.56
N ALA A 192 -30.83 -12.29 -3.51
CA ALA A 192 -30.12 -11.19 -4.15
C ALA A 192 -30.29 -11.21 -5.67
N ILE A 193 -30.15 -12.39 -6.31
CA ILE A 193 -30.35 -12.56 -7.76
C ILE A 193 -31.77 -12.18 -8.16
N LEU A 194 -32.78 -12.74 -7.50
CA LEU A 194 -34.19 -12.48 -7.82
C LEU A 194 -34.55 -11.00 -7.61
N PHE A 195 -34.03 -10.40 -6.54
CA PHE A 195 -34.26 -8.99 -6.24
C PHE A 195 -33.58 -8.08 -7.28
N ALA A 196 -32.35 -8.40 -7.69
CA ALA A 196 -31.65 -7.64 -8.72
C ALA A 196 -32.36 -7.72 -10.08
N ILE A 197 -32.87 -8.90 -10.46
CA ILE A 197 -33.67 -9.09 -11.68
C ILE A 197 -34.93 -8.24 -11.61
N ALA A 198 -35.66 -8.28 -10.49
CA ALA A 198 -36.87 -7.49 -10.30
C ALA A 198 -36.62 -5.97 -10.42
N GLU A 199 -35.47 -5.48 -9.94
CA GLU A 199 -35.06 -4.07 -10.12
C GLU A 199 -34.79 -3.74 -11.60
N VAL A 200 -34.08 -4.61 -12.33
CA VAL A 200 -33.75 -4.39 -13.76
C VAL A 200 -35.01 -4.44 -14.63
N GLU A 201 -35.92 -5.37 -14.35
CA GLU A 201 -37.17 -5.58 -15.11
C GLU A 201 -38.29 -4.62 -14.68
N LYS A 202 -38.10 -3.84 -13.60
CA LYS A 202 -39.11 -2.99 -12.99
C LYS A 202 -40.39 -3.77 -12.67
N ASP A 203 -40.23 -4.95 -12.06
CA ASP A 203 -41.33 -5.84 -11.66
C ASP A 203 -42.36 -5.06 -10.83
N ALA A 204 -43.66 -5.25 -11.13
CA ALA A 204 -44.75 -4.64 -10.38
C ALA A 204 -44.70 -5.03 -8.89
N ASP A 205 -44.17 -6.21 -8.58
CA ASP A 205 -44.05 -6.73 -7.23
C ASP A 205 -42.83 -6.20 -6.47
N LEU A 206 -41.98 -5.38 -7.09
CA LEU A 206 -40.74 -4.89 -6.49
C LEU A 206 -40.96 -4.20 -5.13
N ARG A 207 -42.10 -3.51 -4.96
CA ARG A 207 -42.48 -2.89 -3.69
C ARG A 207 -42.70 -3.92 -2.58
N TYR A 208 -43.24 -5.09 -2.90
CA TYR A 208 -43.47 -6.18 -1.94
C TYR A 208 -42.17 -6.96 -1.67
N LEU A 209 -41.32 -7.15 -2.67
CA LEU A 209 -40.01 -7.80 -2.48
C LEU A 209 -39.07 -6.99 -1.56
N ARG A 210 -39.29 -5.68 -1.43
CA ARG A 210 -38.54 -4.78 -0.53
C ARG A 210 -38.98 -4.87 0.93
N ARG A 211 -40.15 -5.42 1.22
CA ARG A 211 -40.74 -5.46 2.55
C ARG A 211 -40.17 -6.61 3.37
N LYS A 212 -39.54 -6.30 4.51
CA LYS A 212 -38.95 -7.32 5.42
C LYS A 212 -39.99 -8.30 5.98
N ASP A 213 -41.23 -7.87 6.12
CA ASP A 213 -42.37 -8.64 6.59
C ASP A 213 -43.01 -9.52 5.50
N CYS A 214 -42.51 -9.46 4.26
CA CYS A 214 -43.09 -10.15 3.13
C CYS A 214 -42.28 -11.39 2.74
N CYS A 215 -42.85 -12.58 2.95
CA CYS A 215 -42.20 -13.86 2.63
C CYS A 215 -42.13 -14.17 1.11
N ILE A 216 -42.58 -13.28 0.21
CA ILE A 216 -42.62 -13.53 -1.24
C ILE A 216 -41.20 -13.79 -1.79
N LEU A 217 -40.24 -12.94 -1.45
CA LEU A 217 -38.86 -13.08 -1.92
C LEU A 217 -38.23 -14.39 -1.44
N GLN A 218 -38.49 -14.75 -0.18
CA GLN A 218 -38.06 -16.01 0.43
C GLN A 218 -38.69 -17.22 -0.28
N LYS A 219 -40.01 -17.21 -0.52
CA LYS A 219 -40.70 -18.29 -1.24
C LYS A 219 -40.17 -18.45 -2.67
N ARG A 220 -39.94 -17.35 -3.39
CA ARG A 220 -39.34 -17.37 -4.74
C ARG A 220 -37.91 -17.93 -4.70
N ALA A 221 -37.11 -17.57 -3.70
CA ALA A 221 -35.74 -18.08 -3.53
C ALA A 221 -35.72 -19.59 -3.23
N ILE A 222 -36.56 -20.08 -2.32
CA ILE A 222 -36.68 -21.52 -2.03
C ILE A 222 -37.10 -22.31 -3.28
N ALA A 223 -38.09 -21.79 -4.03
CA ALA A 223 -38.52 -22.41 -5.27
C ALA A 223 -37.40 -22.42 -6.34
N LEU A 224 -36.54 -21.40 -6.38
CA LEU A 224 -35.39 -21.36 -7.28
C LEU A 224 -34.37 -22.45 -6.93
N HIS A 225 -34.04 -22.61 -5.65
CA HIS A 225 -33.18 -23.71 -5.17
C HIS A 225 -33.73 -25.08 -5.57
N GLN A 226 -35.03 -25.33 -5.33
CA GLN A 226 -35.68 -26.58 -5.68
C GLN A 226 -35.66 -26.86 -7.20
N LYS A 227 -35.96 -25.86 -8.03
CA LYS A 227 -36.03 -26.00 -9.49
C LYS A 227 -34.67 -26.19 -10.16
N THR A 228 -33.61 -25.67 -9.54
CA THR A 228 -32.24 -25.76 -10.07
C THR A 228 -31.43 -26.90 -9.44
N GLY A 229 -31.98 -27.58 -8.44
CA GLY A 229 -31.27 -28.63 -7.69
C GLY A 229 -30.16 -28.10 -6.78
N VAL A 230 -30.06 -26.78 -6.58
CA VAL A 230 -29.04 -26.18 -5.73
C VAL A 230 -29.44 -26.33 -4.25
N PRO A 231 -28.62 -26.97 -3.40
CA PRO A 231 -28.94 -27.12 -1.97
C PRO A 231 -29.03 -25.76 -1.27
N GLN A 232 -29.90 -25.66 -0.26
CA GLN A 232 -30.09 -24.43 0.54
C GLN A 232 -28.92 -24.29 1.54
N ARG A 233 -27.80 -23.80 1.04
CA ARG A 233 -26.56 -23.54 1.80
C ARG A 233 -25.86 -22.30 1.24
N PRO A 234 -24.82 -21.76 1.93
CA PRO A 234 -24.00 -20.70 1.36
C PRO A 234 -23.55 -21.06 -0.05
N CYS A 235 -23.81 -20.14 -0.99
CA CYS A 235 -23.59 -20.32 -2.41
C CYS A 235 -22.22 -19.75 -2.81
N GLY A 236 -21.45 -20.52 -3.57
CA GLY A 236 -20.27 -20.07 -4.29
C GLY A 236 -20.58 -19.76 -5.76
N PHE A 237 -19.53 -19.75 -6.59
CA PHE A 237 -19.66 -19.39 -8.01
C PHE A 237 -20.32 -20.48 -8.85
N GLU A 238 -20.22 -21.75 -8.46
CA GLU A 238 -20.86 -22.88 -9.15
C GLU A 238 -22.37 -22.81 -9.03
N GLU A 239 -22.89 -22.55 -7.83
CA GLU A 239 -24.31 -22.37 -7.58
C GLU A 239 -24.86 -21.14 -8.30
N ILE A 240 -24.10 -20.05 -8.32
CA ILE A 240 -24.45 -18.85 -9.09
C ILE A 240 -24.58 -19.16 -10.58
N ALA A 241 -23.67 -19.96 -11.14
CA ALA A 241 -23.73 -20.36 -12.55
C ALA A 241 -25.00 -21.16 -12.88
N LEU A 242 -25.44 -22.04 -11.97
CA LEU A 242 -26.68 -22.81 -12.13
C LEU A 242 -27.92 -21.91 -12.11
N PHE A 243 -27.99 -20.97 -11.15
CA PHE A 243 -29.07 -19.97 -11.12
C PHE A 243 -29.06 -19.08 -12.36
N GLU A 244 -27.88 -18.64 -12.79
CA GLU A 244 -27.67 -17.79 -13.95
C GLU A 244 -28.16 -18.45 -15.24
N GLN A 245 -27.81 -19.72 -15.44
CA GLN A 245 -28.26 -20.51 -16.58
C GLN A 245 -29.78 -20.68 -16.59
N TYR A 246 -30.37 -21.04 -15.45
CA TYR A 246 -31.81 -21.24 -15.32
C TYR A 246 -32.60 -19.95 -15.56
N LEU A 247 -32.16 -18.85 -14.94
CA LEU A 247 -32.84 -17.56 -15.01
C LEU A 247 -32.52 -16.79 -16.29
N LYS A 248 -31.55 -17.25 -17.10
CA LYS A 248 -31.13 -16.61 -18.35
C LYS A 248 -30.70 -15.15 -18.13
N VAL A 249 -29.86 -14.91 -17.12
CA VAL A 249 -29.32 -13.60 -16.75
C VAL A 249 -27.78 -13.63 -16.85
N GLN A 250 -27.10 -12.49 -16.84
CA GLN A 250 -25.67 -12.37 -16.59
C GLN A 250 -25.45 -11.83 -15.18
N VAL A 251 -24.77 -12.60 -14.32
CA VAL A 251 -24.41 -12.22 -12.96
C VAL A 251 -22.96 -11.75 -12.91
N ILE A 252 -22.76 -10.57 -12.33
CA ILE A 252 -21.44 -10.03 -12.01
C ILE A 252 -21.32 -9.92 -10.49
N VAL A 253 -20.34 -10.60 -9.88
CA VAL A 253 -20.13 -10.53 -8.42
C VAL A 253 -18.90 -9.69 -8.14
N ILE A 254 -19.06 -8.70 -7.26
CA ILE A 254 -17.99 -7.92 -6.66
C ILE A 254 -17.80 -8.40 -5.23
N SER A 255 -16.59 -8.74 -4.79
CA SER A 255 -16.35 -9.28 -3.45
C SER A 255 -15.42 -8.43 -2.59
N THR A 256 -15.71 -8.28 -1.30
CA THR A 256 -14.80 -7.64 -0.33
C THR A 256 -13.50 -8.40 -0.18
N THR A 257 -13.54 -9.74 -0.22
CA THR A 257 -12.34 -10.61 -0.19
C THR A 257 -11.43 -10.42 -1.41
N ALA A 258 -12.00 -9.93 -2.51
CA ALA A 258 -11.26 -9.55 -3.73
C ALA A 258 -10.91 -8.06 -3.78
N LEU A 259 -10.90 -7.36 -2.64
CA LEU A 259 -10.70 -5.91 -2.52
C LEU A 259 -11.73 -5.09 -3.32
N ASN A 260 -12.99 -5.52 -3.24
CA ASN A 260 -14.12 -4.98 -4.00
C ASN A 260 -13.85 -4.99 -5.51
N GLN A 261 -13.34 -6.11 -6.02
CA GLN A 261 -13.17 -6.36 -7.46
C GLN A 261 -14.20 -7.37 -7.93
N VAL A 262 -14.45 -7.36 -9.24
CA VAL A 262 -15.21 -8.42 -9.89
C VAL A 262 -14.45 -9.73 -9.72
N CYS A 263 -15.04 -10.66 -8.99
CA CYS A 263 -14.51 -11.99 -8.72
C CYS A 263 -15.24 -13.09 -9.52
N TYR A 264 -16.43 -12.79 -10.02
CA TYR A 264 -17.20 -13.66 -10.89
C TYR A 264 -17.85 -12.85 -12.02
N LYS A 265 -17.78 -13.41 -13.23
CA LYS A 265 -18.42 -12.86 -14.42
C LYS A 265 -18.99 -14.03 -15.21
N GLY A 266 -20.30 -14.15 -15.24
CA GLY A 266 -20.95 -15.13 -16.10
C GLY A 266 -20.98 -14.71 -17.58
N PRO A 267 -21.50 -15.59 -18.46
CA PRO A 267 -21.52 -15.39 -19.90
C PRO A 267 -22.27 -14.12 -20.29
N VAL A 268 -21.81 -13.46 -21.36
CA VAL A 268 -22.35 -12.17 -21.79
C VAL A 268 -23.81 -12.34 -22.22
N ARG A 269 -24.70 -11.59 -21.55
CA ARG A 269 -26.09 -11.39 -21.95
C ARG A 269 -26.37 -9.90 -21.88
N GLU A 270 -26.51 -9.26 -23.04
CA GLU A 270 -26.62 -7.81 -23.15
C GLU A 270 -27.98 -7.28 -22.66
N ASP A 271 -29.01 -8.13 -22.67
CA ASP A 271 -30.39 -7.81 -22.32
C ASP A 271 -30.69 -7.89 -20.81
N ARG A 272 -29.96 -8.72 -20.05
CA ARG A 272 -30.26 -8.98 -18.63
C ARG A 272 -28.97 -9.16 -17.82
N ARG A 273 -28.36 -8.06 -17.36
CA ARG A 273 -27.18 -8.07 -16.47
C ARG A 273 -27.49 -7.53 -15.08
N ILE A 274 -27.02 -8.23 -14.04
CA ILE A 274 -27.14 -7.83 -12.64
C ILE A 274 -25.79 -7.81 -11.93
N TYR A 275 -25.70 -7.00 -10.86
CA TYR A 275 -24.50 -6.87 -10.03
C TYR A 275 -24.81 -7.23 -8.59
N LEU A 276 -24.01 -8.13 -8.02
CA LEU A 276 -24.10 -8.55 -6.63
C LEU A 276 -22.85 -8.13 -5.86
N TRP A 277 -23.01 -7.83 -4.58
CA TRP A 277 -21.93 -7.57 -3.65
C TRP A 277 -21.83 -8.71 -2.63
N HIS A 278 -20.73 -9.43 -2.66
CA HIS A 278 -20.42 -10.48 -1.71
C HIS A 278 -19.53 -9.94 -0.58
N HIS A 279 -20.00 -10.05 0.65
CA HIS A 279 -19.29 -9.62 1.87
C HIS A 279 -19.77 -10.44 3.07
N ASP A 280 -18.89 -10.77 4.02
CA ASP A 280 -19.24 -11.47 5.26
C ASP A 280 -20.12 -12.74 5.04
N ASN A 281 -19.83 -13.52 3.98
CA ASN A 281 -20.62 -14.67 3.51
C ASN A 281 -22.10 -14.37 3.17
N HIS A 282 -22.38 -13.11 2.83
CA HIS A 282 -23.70 -12.58 2.49
C HIS A 282 -23.68 -11.90 1.11
N PHE A 283 -24.84 -11.85 0.45
CA PHE A 283 -25.01 -11.20 -0.86
C PHE A 283 -26.01 -10.05 -0.78
N ASP A 284 -25.55 -8.83 -1.04
CA ASP A 284 -26.38 -7.65 -1.27
C ASP A 284 -26.45 -7.32 -2.78
N VAL A 285 -27.42 -6.50 -3.19
CA VAL A 285 -27.57 -6.10 -4.60
C VAL A 285 -26.92 -4.75 -4.87
N ILE A 286 -26.13 -4.66 -5.92
CA ILE A 286 -25.58 -3.40 -6.43
C ILE A 286 -26.51 -2.90 -7.55
N THR A 287 -27.26 -1.84 -7.29
CA THR A 287 -28.16 -1.23 -8.30
C THR A 287 -27.44 -0.26 -9.23
N SER A 288 -26.27 0.24 -8.82
CA SER A 288 -25.46 1.12 -9.65
C SER A 288 -23.97 0.91 -9.36
N PRO A 289 -23.21 0.27 -10.27
CA PRO A 289 -21.77 0.09 -10.08
C PRO A 289 -21.02 1.42 -9.90
N LYS A 290 -21.36 2.47 -10.66
CA LYS A 290 -20.77 3.80 -10.47
C LYS A 290 -21.10 4.38 -9.09
N GLY A 291 -22.32 4.18 -8.59
CA GLY A 291 -22.73 4.60 -7.24
C GLY A 291 -22.01 3.81 -6.15
N PHE A 292 -21.84 2.51 -6.34
CA PHE A 292 -21.13 1.61 -5.43
C PHE A 292 -19.67 2.06 -5.24
N TYR A 293 -18.95 2.29 -6.35
CA TYR A 293 -17.58 2.82 -6.31
C TYR A 293 -17.50 4.32 -6.01
N GLY A 294 -18.64 5.02 -6.01
CA GLY A 294 -18.72 6.48 -5.92
C GLY A 294 -18.01 7.20 -7.05
N SER A 295 -17.83 6.58 -8.22
CA SER A 295 -17.18 7.20 -9.37
C SER A 295 -18.18 7.92 -10.26
N ASN A 296 -17.68 8.83 -11.11
CA ASN A 296 -18.56 9.46 -12.10
C ASN A 296 -19.04 8.46 -13.16
N PHE A 297 -18.18 7.50 -13.52
CA PHE A 297 -18.43 6.51 -14.54
C PHE A 297 -17.95 5.12 -14.11
N PHE A 298 -18.50 4.10 -14.76
CA PHE A 298 -18.08 2.71 -14.64
C PHE A 298 -18.00 2.10 -16.03
N CYS A 299 -16.88 1.47 -16.36
CA CYS A 299 -16.72 0.82 -17.64
C CYS A 299 -17.20 -0.62 -17.54
N GLU A 300 -18.28 -0.94 -18.23
CA GLU A 300 -18.84 -2.30 -18.24
C GLU A 300 -17.98 -3.31 -19.00
N ALA A 301 -17.11 -2.85 -19.89
CA ALA A 301 -16.27 -3.74 -20.69
C ALA A 301 -15.02 -4.22 -19.93
N CYS A 302 -14.43 -3.37 -19.08
CA CYS A 302 -13.28 -3.76 -18.24
C CYS A 302 -13.59 -3.86 -16.74
N PHE A 303 -14.84 -3.58 -16.35
CA PHE A 303 -15.34 -3.57 -14.97
C PHE A 303 -14.56 -2.66 -14.01
N LYS A 304 -14.08 -1.52 -14.51
CA LYS A 304 -13.32 -0.55 -13.72
C LYS A 304 -14.07 0.79 -13.58
N PRO A 305 -14.13 1.37 -12.37
CA PRO A 305 -14.61 2.74 -12.18
C PRO A 305 -13.61 3.76 -12.72
N PHE A 306 -14.10 4.92 -13.16
CA PHE A 306 -13.27 6.05 -13.58
C PHE A 306 -14.02 7.38 -13.44
N ASP A 307 -13.29 8.49 -13.29
CA ASP A 307 -13.88 9.82 -13.04
C ASP A 307 -13.93 10.72 -14.28
N HIS A 308 -13.11 10.42 -15.29
CA HIS A 308 -12.93 11.26 -16.47
C HIS A 308 -12.90 10.42 -17.75
N ILE A 309 -13.90 10.59 -18.61
CA ILE A 309 -14.06 9.83 -19.87
C ILE A 309 -12.86 9.97 -20.81
N GLU A 310 -12.21 11.13 -20.83
CA GLU A 310 -11.07 11.39 -21.71
C GLU A 310 -9.80 10.62 -21.28
N MET A 311 -9.74 10.23 -20.01
CA MET A 311 -8.61 9.52 -19.38
C MET A 311 -8.81 8.00 -19.37
N HIS A 312 -10.03 7.52 -19.65
CA HIS A 312 -10.30 6.10 -19.59
C HIS A 312 -9.70 5.40 -20.81
N ASN A 313 -8.90 4.37 -20.56
CA ASN A 313 -8.28 3.55 -21.59
C ASN A 313 -8.36 2.07 -21.17
N CYS A 314 -8.99 1.24 -22.00
CA CYS A 314 -8.96 -0.21 -21.90
C CYS A 314 -9.02 -0.82 -23.31
N SER A 315 -8.63 -2.09 -23.43
CA SER A 315 -8.52 -2.80 -24.72
C SER A 315 -9.84 -2.90 -25.50
N THR A 316 -10.96 -2.82 -24.79
CA THR A 316 -12.31 -3.02 -25.32
C THR A 316 -13.04 -1.74 -25.72
N ILE A 317 -12.45 -0.55 -25.49
CA ILE A 317 -13.04 0.73 -25.90
C ILE A 317 -12.22 1.40 -26.99
N CYS A 318 -12.89 2.15 -27.87
CA CYS A 318 -12.19 2.95 -28.85
C CYS A 318 -11.41 4.09 -28.19
N HIS A 319 -10.10 4.20 -28.49
CA HIS A 319 -9.29 5.31 -27.98
C HIS A 319 -9.71 6.68 -28.55
N VAL A 320 -10.47 6.71 -29.66
CA VAL A 320 -10.97 7.94 -30.28
C VAL A 320 -12.28 8.38 -29.65
N CYS A 321 -13.36 7.61 -29.81
CA CYS A 321 -14.70 7.98 -29.37
C CYS A 321 -15.07 7.50 -27.96
N ARG A 322 -14.22 6.67 -27.32
CA ARG A 322 -14.46 6.04 -26.00
C ARG A 322 -15.70 5.14 -25.92
N SER A 323 -16.26 4.74 -27.06
CA SER A 323 -17.37 3.79 -27.14
C SER A 323 -16.86 2.34 -27.24
N PRO A 324 -17.51 1.36 -26.58
CA PRO A 324 -17.20 -0.07 -26.72
C PRO A 324 -17.65 -0.63 -28.08
N SER A 325 -18.73 -0.10 -28.66
CA SER A 325 -19.32 -0.60 -29.91
C SER A 325 -18.77 0.09 -31.16
N CYS A 326 -17.54 0.63 -31.09
CA CYS A 326 -16.96 1.38 -32.19
C CYS A 326 -16.57 0.46 -33.34
N GLN A 327 -17.21 0.66 -34.49
CA GLN A 327 -16.89 -0.06 -35.73
C GLN A 327 -15.77 0.63 -36.50
N ILE A 328 -14.98 -0.17 -37.21
CA ILE A 328 -13.97 0.29 -38.17
C ILE A 328 -14.64 0.43 -39.54
N GLY A 329 -14.43 1.56 -40.20
CA GLY A 329 -14.93 1.83 -41.54
C GLY A 329 -14.12 2.96 -42.16
N GLU A 330 -14.76 3.77 -43.00
CA GLU A 330 -14.10 4.91 -43.63
C GLU A 330 -13.72 5.98 -42.59
N SER A 331 -12.43 6.32 -42.53
CA SER A 331 -11.94 7.28 -41.55
C SER A 331 -12.35 8.70 -41.91
N LYS A 332 -12.78 9.47 -40.90
CA LYS A 332 -13.19 10.88 -41.07
C LYS A 332 -12.43 11.76 -40.10
N ARG A 333 -11.91 12.90 -40.57
CA ARG A 333 -11.25 13.89 -39.72
C ARG A 333 -12.30 14.79 -39.07
N CYS A 334 -12.29 14.93 -37.75
CA CYS A 334 -13.16 15.89 -37.10
C CYS A 334 -12.64 17.34 -37.25
N SER A 335 -13.47 18.25 -37.76
CA SER A 335 -13.14 19.68 -37.92
C SER A 335 -12.80 20.38 -36.59
N ASP A 336 -13.51 20.04 -35.51
CA ASP A 336 -13.44 20.80 -34.24
C ASP A 336 -12.18 20.46 -33.43
N CYS A 337 -11.78 19.19 -33.47
CA CYS A 337 -10.71 18.65 -32.65
C CYS A 337 -9.57 18.02 -33.44
N ASP A 338 -9.67 17.95 -34.78
CA ASP A 338 -8.69 17.38 -35.70
C ASP A 338 -8.30 15.91 -35.46
N ARG A 339 -9.03 15.22 -34.59
CA ARG A 339 -8.84 13.79 -34.36
C ARG A 339 -9.42 12.99 -35.53
N ASN A 340 -8.71 11.95 -35.93
CA ASN A 340 -9.20 10.97 -36.90
C ASN A 340 -10.16 9.98 -36.24
N THR A 341 -11.43 10.02 -36.64
CA THR A 341 -12.45 9.06 -36.25
C THR A 341 -12.42 7.86 -37.19
N ARG A 342 -12.69 6.67 -36.67
CA ARG A 342 -12.51 5.39 -37.39
C ARG A 342 -13.66 5.02 -38.34
N SER A 343 -14.77 5.75 -38.28
CA SER A 343 -16.01 5.53 -39.03
C SER A 343 -16.97 6.69 -38.78
N GLU A 344 -18.06 6.79 -39.55
CA GLU A 344 -19.14 7.74 -39.28
C GLU A 344 -19.81 7.50 -37.91
N PHE A 345 -19.94 6.23 -37.50
CA PHE A 345 -20.39 5.89 -36.14
C PHE A 345 -19.43 6.42 -35.07
N CYS A 346 -18.12 6.22 -35.28
CA CYS A 346 -17.09 6.74 -34.38
C CYS A 346 -17.18 8.27 -34.28
N PHE A 347 -17.45 8.96 -35.38
CA PHE A 347 -17.60 10.41 -35.43
C PHE A 347 -18.77 10.92 -34.58
N LYS A 348 -19.95 10.31 -34.72
CA LYS A 348 -21.14 10.66 -33.93
C LYS A 348 -20.93 10.43 -32.44
N ALA A 349 -20.51 9.22 -32.05
CA ALA A 349 -20.26 8.88 -30.64
C ALA A 349 -19.16 9.77 -30.01
N HIS A 350 -18.15 10.15 -30.78
CA HIS A 350 -17.10 11.06 -30.36
C HIS A 350 -17.64 12.46 -29.97
N LYS A 351 -18.61 12.97 -30.75
CA LYS A 351 -19.29 14.26 -30.53
C LYS A 351 -20.24 14.18 -29.33
N GLU A 352 -21.08 13.16 -29.29
CA GLU A 352 -22.05 12.93 -28.20
C GLU A 352 -21.36 12.80 -26.84
N ASN A 353 -20.20 12.12 -26.77
CA ASN A 353 -19.40 12.01 -25.56
C ASN A 353 -18.67 13.30 -25.14
N GLY A 354 -18.86 14.41 -25.87
CA GLY A 354 -18.25 15.72 -25.57
C GLY A 354 -16.72 15.68 -25.59
N LEU A 355 -16.12 14.83 -26.43
CA LEU A 355 -14.65 14.68 -26.47
C LEU A 355 -13.98 15.83 -27.22
N CYS A 356 -14.69 16.50 -28.14
CA CYS A 356 -14.22 17.70 -28.83
C CYS A 356 -13.82 18.81 -27.86
N ASP A 357 -14.57 18.96 -26.77
CA ASP A 357 -14.39 20.02 -25.77
C ASP A 357 -13.26 19.71 -24.79
N LYS A 358 -12.79 18.46 -24.76
CA LYS A 358 -11.79 17.97 -23.81
C LYS A 358 -10.44 17.71 -24.47
N LEU A 359 -10.44 17.25 -25.72
CA LEU A 359 -9.26 16.79 -26.45
C LEU A 359 -9.20 17.43 -27.84
N TYR A 360 -7.99 17.63 -28.34
CA TYR A 360 -7.73 17.90 -29.77
C TYR A 360 -6.43 17.22 -30.19
N GLN A 361 -6.24 17.06 -31.49
CA GLN A 361 -5.02 16.58 -32.10
C GLN A 361 -4.35 17.74 -32.83
N CYS A 362 -3.05 17.94 -32.59
CA CYS A 362 -2.30 18.94 -33.36
C CYS A 362 -2.04 18.43 -34.78
N ARG A 363 -2.31 19.25 -35.81
CA ARG A 363 -2.04 18.87 -37.21
C ARG A 363 -0.55 18.76 -37.55
N LYS A 364 0.32 19.45 -36.82
CA LYS A 364 1.77 19.49 -37.08
C LYS A 364 2.50 18.33 -36.41
N CYS A 365 2.29 18.12 -35.10
CA CYS A 365 3.00 17.09 -34.33
C CYS A 365 2.17 15.82 -34.05
N CYS A 366 0.92 15.76 -34.52
CA CYS A 366 0.00 14.63 -34.34
C CYS A 366 -0.31 14.23 -32.88
N LYS A 367 0.21 14.94 -31.87
CA LYS A 367 -0.04 14.69 -30.45
C LYS A 367 -1.51 14.98 -30.10
N VAL A 368 -2.11 14.08 -29.31
CA VAL A 368 -3.45 14.25 -28.74
C VAL A 368 -3.31 14.93 -27.37
N ILE A 369 -3.90 16.11 -27.23
CA ILE A 369 -3.68 17.01 -26.11
C ILE A 369 -5.02 17.33 -25.44
N LEU A 370 -4.99 17.36 -24.12
CA LEU A 370 -6.11 17.81 -23.29
C LEU A 370 -6.21 19.34 -23.34
N ARG A 371 -7.37 19.87 -23.74
CA ARG A 371 -7.63 21.33 -23.78
C ARG A 371 -7.42 22.00 -22.43
N LYS A 372 -7.79 21.32 -21.33
CA LYS A 372 -7.54 21.79 -19.94
C LYS A 372 -6.05 21.88 -19.57
N VAL A 373 -5.18 21.20 -20.31
CA VAL A 373 -3.73 21.20 -20.06
C VAL A 373 -3.04 22.25 -20.95
N CYS A 374 -3.43 22.34 -22.21
CA CYS A 374 -2.90 23.30 -23.17
C CYS A 374 -3.99 23.63 -24.20
N PRO A 375 -4.60 24.82 -24.13
CA PRO A 375 -5.56 25.28 -25.13
C PRO A 375 -4.95 25.25 -26.53
N ARG A 376 -5.76 24.97 -27.54
CA ARG A 376 -5.31 24.81 -28.93
C ARG A 376 -4.56 26.05 -29.46
N SER A 377 -4.95 27.25 -29.02
CA SER A 377 -4.30 28.52 -29.37
C SER A 377 -2.92 28.71 -28.74
N GLN A 378 -2.62 28.00 -27.65
CA GLN A 378 -1.36 28.13 -26.91
C GLN A 378 -0.37 26.99 -27.21
N HIS A 379 -0.75 26.04 -28.05
CA HIS A 379 0.09 24.90 -28.35
C HIS A 379 1.19 25.24 -29.35
N GLN A 380 2.44 25.03 -28.95
CA GLN A 380 3.57 25.00 -29.87
C GLN A 380 4.15 23.58 -29.93
N CYS A 381 4.47 23.12 -31.15
CA CYS A 381 5.09 21.82 -31.34
C CYS A 381 6.52 21.83 -30.79
N GLY A 382 6.96 20.72 -30.20
CA GLY A 382 8.24 20.64 -29.47
C GLY A 382 8.16 21.09 -28.00
N GLU A 383 6.99 21.55 -27.54
CA GLU A 383 6.77 21.81 -26.12
C GLU A 383 6.31 20.55 -25.37
N LYS A 384 6.73 20.46 -24.11
CA LYS A 384 6.29 19.45 -23.14
C LYS A 384 5.76 20.13 -21.89
N ARG A 385 4.87 19.45 -21.16
CA ARG A 385 4.48 19.89 -19.83
C ARG A 385 5.54 19.42 -18.83
N CYS A 386 6.24 20.35 -18.18
CA CYS A 386 7.18 20.00 -17.14
C CYS A 386 6.44 19.41 -15.92
N PRO A 387 6.80 18.21 -15.42
CA PRO A 387 6.14 17.60 -14.26
C PRO A 387 6.39 18.39 -12.96
N SER A 388 7.50 19.13 -12.88
CA SER A 388 7.91 19.89 -11.69
C SER A 388 7.21 21.25 -11.62
N CYS A 389 7.34 22.11 -12.65
CA CYS A 389 6.73 23.45 -12.64
C CYS A 389 5.30 23.47 -13.21
N LYS A 390 4.81 22.37 -13.79
CA LYS A 390 3.48 22.18 -14.38
C LYS A 390 3.14 23.08 -15.58
N LYS A 391 4.08 23.92 -16.04
CA LYS A 391 3.97 24.77 -17.22
C LYS A 391 4.30 23.99 -18.50
N VAL A 392 3.71 24.43 -19.61
CA VAL A 392 4.13 24.02 -20.96
C VAL A 392 5.40 24.79 -21.30
N VAL A 393 6.44 24.08 -21.71
CA VAL A 393 7.80 24.60 -21.87
C VAL A 393 8.49 23.89 -23.03
N ALA A 394 9.53 24.49 -23.58
CA ALA A 394 10.36 23.85 -24.60
C ALA A 394 10.99 22.52 -24.11
N GLU A 395 11.38 21.66 -25.05
CA GLU A 395 11.97 20.34 -24.76
C GLU A 395 13.25 20.40 -23.91
N ASN A 396 14.07 21.45 -24.08
CA ASN A 396 15.31 21.73 -23.35
C ASN A 396 15.09 22.48 -22.02
N HIS A 397 13.86 22.53 -21.51
CA HIS A 397 13.55 23.25 -20.28
C HIS A 397 14.37 22.77 -19.07
N MET A 398 15.21 23.67 -18.54
CA MET A 398 15.87 23.55 -17.25
C MET A 398 14.92 24.04 -16.15
N CYS A 399 14.34 23.10 -15.39
CA CYS A 399 13.41 23.45 -14.31
C CYS A 399 14.19 23.84 -13.05
N TYR A 400 13.55 24.65 -12.21
CA TYR A 400 14.05 24.99 -10.88
C TYR A 400 13.05 24.58 -9.80
N LEU A 401 13.52 24.44 -8.56
CA LEU A 401 12.65 24.15 -7.43
C LEU A 401 11.72 25.35 -7.22
N GLN A 402 10.41 25.08 -7.19
CA GLN A 402 9.41 26.15 -7.14
C GLN A 402 9.16 26.62 -5.71
N LYS A 403 8.94 27.92 -5.54
CA LYS A 403 8.32 28.48 -4.35
C LYS A 403 6.90 27.91 -4.22
N GLU A 404 6.57 27.36 -3.07
CA GLU A 404 5.25 26.80 -2.79
C GLU A 404 4.75 27.32 -1.45
N SER A 405 3.47 27.71 -1.40
CA SER A 405 2.82 28.06 -0.15
C SER A 405 2.77 26.84 0.76
N ALA A 406 3.02 27.05 2.06
CA ALA A 406 2.83 26.01 3.06
C ALA A 406 1.36 25.54 3.08
N LYS A 407 1.15 24.30 3.51
CA LYS A 407 -0.21 23.78 3.71
C LYS A 407 -0.90 24.55 4.83
N LYS A 408 -2.23 24.71 4.69
CA LYS A 408 -3.06 25.30 5.75
C LYS A 408 -2.94 24.46 7.02
N SER A 409 -2.79 25.13 8.16
CA SER A 409 -2.77 24.49 9.47
C SER A 409 -4.07 23.72 9.73
N ASN A 410 -3.97 22.63 10.51
CA ASN A 410 -5.09 21.77 10.84
C ASN A 410 -5.06 21.40 12.33
N GLU A 411 -6.11 21.75 13.06
CA GLU A 411 -6.25 21.44 14.49
C GLU A 411 -6.94 20.10 14.74
N LYS A 412 -7.46 19.46 13.69
CA LYS A 412 -8.12 18.15 13.75
C LYS A 412 -7.10 17.04 13.96
N LEU A 413 -6.60 16.91 15.19
CA LEU A 413 -5.60 15.93 15.59
C LEU A 413 -6.20 14.93 16.59
N ILE A 414 -5.85 13.66 16.41
CA ILE A 414 -6.13 12.56 17.35
C ILE A 414 -4.80 11.90 17.69
N PHE A 415 -4.56 11.64 18.95
CA PHE A 415 -3.41 10.90 19.45
C PHE A 415 -3.91 9.57 19.99
N PHE A 416 -3.20 8.48 19.76
CA PHE A 416 -3.63 7.17 20.24
C PHE A 416 -2.44 6.25 20.49
N ASP A 417 -2.71 5.23 21.29
CA ASP A 417 -1.77 4.16 21.61
C ASP A 417 -2.53 2.84 21.84
N PHE A 418 -1.84 1.72 21.67
CA PHE A 418 -2.40 0.38 21.82
C PHE A 418 -1.68 -0.39 22.93
N GLU A 419 -2.44 -1.15 23.72
CA GLU A 419 -1.88 -2.30 24.43
C GLU A 419 -2.20 -3.59 23.70
N THR A 420 -1.24 -4.52 23.75
CA THR A 420 -1.33 -5.80 23.07
C THR A 420 -1.07 -6.96 24.01
N ASP A 421 -1.86 -8.02 23.85
CA ASP A 421 -1.59 -9.36 24.35
C ASP A 421 -0.60 -10.04 23.39
N GLN A 422 0.42 -10.70 23.93
CA GLN A 422 1.46 -11.42 23.18
C GLN A 422 1.61 -12.89 23.60
N SER A 423 0.68 -13.40 24.40
CA SER A 423 0.72 -14.74 25.00
C SER A 423 0.67 -15.89 23.97
N THR A 424 0.17 -15.63 22.76
CA THR A 424 0.08 -16.60 21.66
C THR A 424 1.29 -16.58 20.72
N GLY A 425 2.27 -15.70 20.97
CA GLY A 425 3.36 -15.40 20.03
C GLY A 425 2.97 -14.41 18.92
N GLU A 426 1.69 -14.02 18.82
CA GLU A 426 1.23 -12.91 17.98
C GLU A 426 0.73 -11.76 18.86
N HIS A 427 1.00 -10.52 18.44
CA HIS A 427 0.42 -9.35 19.11
C HIS A 427 -1.05 -9.18 18.72
N ILE A 428 -1.93 -9.12 19.72
CA ILE A 428 -3.36 -8.88 19.56
C ILE A 428 -3.74 -7.65 20.37
N VAL A 429 -4.26 -6.62 19.69
CA VAL A 429 -4.71 -5.38 20.35
C VAL A 429 -5.96 -5.66 21.19
N ASN A 430 -5.85 -5.50 22.51
CA ASN A 430 -6.94 -5.69 23.46
C ASN A 430 -7.32 -4.40 24.21
N PHE A 431 -6.58 -3.31 24.02
CA PHE A 431 -6.88 -2.02 24.61
C PHE A 431 -6.44 -0.88 23.69
N VAL A 432 -7.25 0.17 23.62
CA VAL A 432 -6.94 1.39 22.88
C VAL A 432 -7.36 2.61 23.68
N VAL A 433 -6.46 3.57 23.83
CA VAL A 433 -6.81 4.93 24.27
C VAL A 433 -6.55 5.90 23.12
N SER A 434 -7.45 6.85 22.94
CA SER A 434 -7.25 7.96 22.02
C SER A 434 -7.71 9.27 22.63
N GLN A 435 -7.01 10.36 22.32
CA GLN A 435 -7.32 11.70 22.77
C GLN A 435 -7.32 12.68 21.59
N TYR A 436 -8.29 13.59 21.57
CA TYR A 436 -8.26 14.76 20.70
C TYR A 436 -7.22 15.77 21.18
N LEU A 437 -6.93 16.77 20.36
CA LEU A 437 -6.00 17.86 20.73
C LEU A 437 -6.40 18.58 22.03
N ASP A 438 -7.70 18.75 22.27
CA ASP A 438 -8.26 19.38 23.48
C ASP A 438 -8.21 18.47 24.73
N GLY A 439 -7.86 17.19 24.56
CA GLY A 439 -7.80 16.20 25.63
C GLY A 439 -9.07 15.35 25.78
N THR A 440 -10.11 15.58 24.97
CA THR A 440 -11.30 14.72 24.95
C THR A 440 -10.88 13.28 24.64
N GLU A 441 -11.31 12.32 25.46
CA GLU A 441 -10.83 10.94 25.44
C GLU A 441 -11.87 9.97 24.86
N PHE A 442 -11.38 8.94 24.17
CA PHE A 442 -12.15 7.78 23.75
C PHE A 442 -11.35 6.50 24.03
N VAL A 443 -11.97 5.57 24.75
CA VAL A 443 -11.35 4.31 25.22
C VAL A 443 -12.10 3.12 24.65
N CYS A 444 -11.36 2.10 24.22
CA CYS A 444 -11.90 0.81 23.80
C CYS A 444 -11.20 -0.33 24.53
N GLU A 445 -11.99 -1.20 25.16
CA GLU A 445 -11.49 -2.35 25.92
C GLU A 445 -11.93 -3.68 25.30
N GLY A 446 -11.10 -4.70 25.50
CA GLY A 446 -11.33 -6.09 25.08
C GLY A 446 -10.77 -6.43 23.71
N TYR A 447 -10.81 -7.72 23.35
CA TYR A 447 -10.24 -8.22 22.08
C TYR A 447 -10.95 -7.74 20.80
N ASN A 448 -12.05 -6.99 20.92
CA ASN A 448 -12.68 -6.27 19.81
C ASN A 448 -12.37 -4.77 19.82
N ALA A 449 -11.46 -4.30 20.68
CA ALA A 449 -11.11 -2.89 20.82
C ALA A 449 -10.60 -2.28 19.51
N ILE A 450 -9.78 -3.02 18.77
CA ILE A 450 -9.26 -2.59 17.46
C ILE A 450 -10.37 -2.29 16.45
N ASP A 451 -11.40 -3.15 16.38
CA ASP A 451 -12.52 -2.99 15.46
C ASP A 451 -13.42 -1.83 15.86
N LYS A 452 -13.72 -1.70 17.17
CA LYS A 452 -14.44 -0.53 17.72
C LYS A 452 -13.70 0.77 17.43
N PHE A 453 -12.39 0.80 17.69
CA PHE A 453 -11.55 1.97 17.48
C PHE A 453 -11.48 2.36 16.00
N PHE A 454 -11.29 1.42 15.08
CA PHE A 454 -11.22 1.76 13.66
C PHE A 454 -12.57 2.12 13.05
N LYS A 455 -13.68 1.50 13.48
CA LYS A 455 -15.03 1.96 13.13
C LYS A 455 -15.28 3.39 13.59
N TYR A 456 -14.79 3.73 14.79
CA TYR A 456 -14.82 5.09 15.31
C TYR A 456 -13.93 6.04 14.49
N LEU A 457 -12.63 5.73 14.37
CA LEU A 457 -11.62 6.56 13.69
C LEU A 457 -11.98 6.84 12.23
N PHE A 458 -12.42 5.82 11.49
CA PHE A 458 -12.79 5.93 10.07
C PHE A 458 -14.26 6.29 9.83
N SER A 459 -14.95 6.82 10.83
CA SER A 459 -16.30 7.36 10.67
C SER A 459 -16.27 8.77 10.02
N PRO A 460 -17.37 9.23 9.38
CA PRO A 460 -17.41 10.55 8.75
C PRO A 460 -17.18 11.73 9.69
N GLN A 461 -17.38 11.54 11.00
CA GLN A 461 -17.17 12.60 11.99
C GLN A 461 -15.71 13.06 12.03
N HIS A 462 -14.77 12.15 11.72
CA HIS A 462 -13.34 12.45 11.67
C HIS A 462 -12.86 12.85 10.27
N LYS A 463 -13.75 13.29 9.37
CA LYS A 463 -13.34 13.78 8.04
C LYS A 463 -12.32 14.92 8.17
N GLY A 464 -11.15 14.71 7.56
CA GLY A 464 -10.02 15.66 7.58
C GLY A 464 -9.11 15.58 8.80
N PHE A 465 -9.29 14.60 9.69
CA PHE A 465 -8.41 14.42 10.85
C PHE A 465 -7.04 13.83 10.49
N THR A 466 -6.04 14.15 11.31
CA THR A 466 -4.74 13.47 11.33
C THR A 466 -4.57 12.75 12.66
N ALA A 467 -4.52 11.42 12.62
CA ALA A 467 -4.20 10.59 13.77
C ALA A 467 -2.70 10.39 13.90
N ILE A 468 -2.18 10.41 15.12
CA ILE A 468 -0.76 10.37 15.44
C ILE A 468 -0.54 9.30 16.52
N ALA A 469 0.33 8.34 16.22
CA ALA A 469 0.82 7.36 17.20
C ALA A 469 2.36 7.42 17.23
N HIS A 470 2.95 6.94 18.32
CA HIS A 470 4.40 6.98 18.52
C HIS A 470 5.05 5.67 18.09
N ASN A 471 5.98 5.75 17.14
CA ASN A 471 6.56 4.58 16.46
C ASN A 471 5.53 3.75 15.65
N MET A 472 4.46 4.41 15.19
CA MET A 472 3.42 3.80 14.36
C MET A 472 3.99 3.06 13.15
N LYS A 473 5.05 3.59 12.53
CA LYS A 473 5.65 2.97 11.33
C LYS A 473 6.25 1.60 11.60
N GLY A 474 6.68 1.34 12.83
CA GLY A 474 7.33 0.12 13.24
C GLY A 474 6.38 -0.91 13.83
N PHE A 475 5.22 -0.48 14.35
CA PHE A 475 4.31 -1.34 15.10
C PHE A 475 2.85 -1.12 14.71
N ASP A 476 2.20 -0.05 15.20
CA ASP A 476 0.75 0.16 15.11
C ASP A 476 0.21 0.15 13.68
N GLY A 477 1.01 0.67 12.74
CA GLY A 477 0.69 0.75 11.32
C GLY A 477 0.34 -0.61 10.71
N GLN A 478 0.90 -1.71 11.23
CA GLN A 478 0.61 -3.06 10.75
C GLN A 478 -0.81 -3.49 11.09
N PHE A 479 -1.29 -3.19 12.30
CA PHE A 479 -2.67 -3.46 12.72
C PHE A 479 -3.67 -2.64 11.92
N ILE A 480 -3.36 -1.36 11.71
CA ILE A 480 -4.20 -0.45 10.94
C ILE A 480 -4.33 -0.93 9.49
N LEU A 481 -3.19 -1.24 8.84
CA LEU A 481 -3.20 -1.71 7.46
C LEU A 481 -3.92 -3.06 7.33
N ARG A 482 -3.68 -3.99 8.27
CA ARG A 482 -4.37 -5.29 8.32
C ARG A 482 -5.89 -5.09 8.37
N TRP A 483 -6.39 -4.35 9.36
CA TRP A 483 -7.83 -4.14 9.52
C TRP A 483 -8.43 -3.48 8.29
N MET A 484 -7.76 -2.48 7.71
CA MET A 484 -8.24 -1.83 6.49
C MET A 484 -8.35 -2.82 5.31
N LEU A 485 -7.35 -3.69 5.12
CA LEU A 485 -7.36 -4.70 4.05
C LEU A 485 -8.46 -5.75 4.27
N GLU A 486 -8.67 -6.20 5.51
CA GLU A 486 -9.75 -7.12 5.88
C GLU A 486 -11.13 -6.51 5.60
N GLN A 487 -11.28 -5.19 5.74
CA GLN A 487 -12.47 -4.44 5.31
C GLN A 487 -12.55 -4.19 3.79
N GLY A 488 -11.69 -4.82 2.97
CA GLY A 488 -11.63 -4.65 1.53
C GLY A 488 -11.07 -3.31 1.05
N GLN A 489 -10.34 -2.59 1.92
CA GLN A 489 -9.75 -1.28 1.61
C GLN A 489 -8.30 -1.39 1.14
N CYS A 490 -7.95 -0.60 0.13
CA CYS A 490 -6.57 -0.40 -0.28
C CYS A 490 -6.16 1.06 0.00
N PRO A 491 -5.73 1.39 1.23
CA PRO A 491 -5.33 2.75 1.57
C PRO A 491 -4.08 3.18 0.81
N ARG A 492 -3.89 4.50 0.67
CA ARG A 492 -2.60 5.01 0.18
C ARG A 492 -1.59 4.94 1.31
N VAL A 493 -0.50 4.19 1.09
CA VAL A 493 0.59 4.04 2.05
C VAL A 493 1.85 4.73 1.55
N ILE A 494 2.60 5.36 2.45
CA ILE A 494 3.98 5.82 2.23
C ILE A 494 4.90 4.90 3.03
N PRO A 495 5.64 3.99 2.38
CA PRO A 495 6.54 3.07 3.06
C PRO A 495 7.95 3.65 3.27
N ASN A 496 8.70 3.06 4.20
CA ASN A 496 10.14 3.16 4.32
C ASN A 496 10.70 1.76 4.60
N GLY A 497 11.15 1.06 3.56
CA GLY A 497 11.35 -0.39 3.66
C GLY A 497 10.02 -1.09 3.97
N SER A 498 10.01 -1.95 4.99
CA SER A 498 8.82 -2.62 5.53
C SER A 498 7.99 -1.74 6.48
N LYS A 499 8.53 -0.59 6.91
CA LYS A 499 7.87 0.33 7.86
C LYS A 499 6.85 1.23 7.18
N ILE A 500 5.76 1.54 7.87
CA ILE A 500 4.61 2.30 7.34
C ILE A 500 4.63 3.75 7.84
N MET A 501 5.27 4.67 7.10
CA MET A 501 5.42 6.06 7.58
C MET A 501 4.09 6.83 7.65
N CYS A 502 3.18 6.54 6.73
CA CYS A 502 1.88 7.19 6.68
C CYS A 502 0.85 6.31 5.98
N ILE A 503 -0.35 6.26 6.54
CA ILE A 503 -1.54 5.68 5.94
C ILE A 503 -2.51 6.83 5.64
N THR A 504 -3.05 6.88 4.44
CA THR A 504 -4.05 7.89 4.05
C THR A 504 -5.31 7.22 3.54
N LEU A 505 -6.42 7.53 4.20
CA LEU A 505 -7.77 7.21 3.77
C LEU A 505 -8.32 8.35 2.90
N SER A 506 -8.15 8.23 1.58
CA SER A 506 -8.52 9.29 0.63
C SER A 506 -10.00 9.70 0.70
N ALA A 507 -10.91 8.77 1.01
CA ALA A 507 -12.36 9.03 1.02
C ALA A 507 -12.79 10.05 2.09
N LEU A 508 -12.16 10.01 3.26
CA LEU A 508 -12.43 10.93 4.37
C LEU A 508 -11.33 11.97 4.55
N ASN A 509 -10.29 11.94 3.71
CA ASN A 509 -9.07 12.73 3.90
C ASN A 509 -8.48 12.56 5.32
N ILE A 510 -8.56 11.33 5.86
CA ILE A 510 -7.94 10.98 7.15
C ILE A 510 -6.52 10.54 6.89
N ARG A 511 -5.60 11.02 7.71
CA ARG A 511 -4.19 10.63 7.68
C ARG A 511 -3.80 10.03 9.00
N ILE A 512 -2.92 9.05 8.96
CA ILE A 512 -2.30 8.47 10.13
C ILE A 512 -0.80 8.61 9.92
N ILE A 513 -0.11 9.26 10.85
CA ILE A 513 1.31 9.57 10.78
C ILE A 513 2.03 9.12 12.04
N ASP A 514 3.33 8.88 11.90
CA ASP A 514 4.19 8.47 13.00
C ASP A 514 4.92 9.68 13.59
N SER A 515 4.74 9.92 14.89
CA SER A 515 5.46 10.98 15.61
C SER A 515 6.97 10.73 15.68
N PHE A 516 7.44 9.48 15.55
CA PHE A 516 8.87 9.16 15.52
C PHE A 516 9.60 9.72 14.29
N ASN A 517 8.86 10.11 13.23
CA ASN A 517 9.42 10.84 12.10
C ASN A 517 9.68 12.32 12.39
N PHE A 518 9.26 12.80 13.56
CA PHE A 518 9.51 14.15 14.08
C PHE A 518 10.43 14.10 15.30
N PHE A 519 10.23 13.11 16.17
CA PHE A 519 10.99 12.89 17.39
C PHE A 519 11.65 11.50 17.36
N PRO A 520 12.89 11.36 16.85
CA PRO A 520 13.55 10.07 16.74
C PRO A 520 14.11 9.60 18.10
N MET A 521 13.24 9.48 19.10
CA MET A 521 13.56 9.10 20.47
C MET A 521 12.36 8.39 21.11
N SER A 522 12.57 7.69 22.23
CA SER A 522 11.50 7.01 22.95
C SER A 522 10.49 8.00 23.56
N LEU A 523 9.25 7.54 23.73
CA LEU A 523 8.18 8.32 24.37
C LEU A 523 8.57 8.82 25.76
N SER A 524 9.29 8.00 26.53
CA SER A 524 9.80 8.34 27.87
C SER A 524 10.75 9.54 27.91
N LYS A 525 11.42 9.86 26.78
CA LYS A 525 12.34 10.99 26.68
C LYS A 525 11.66 12.30 26.24
N LEU A 526 10.43 12.23 25.72
CA LEU A 526 9.74 13.42 25.23
C LEU A 526 9.44 14.44 26.32
N PRO A 527 8.91 14.07 27.52
CA PRO A 527 8.60 15.07 28.55
C PRO A 527 9.79 15.95 28.91
N LYS A 528 10.94 15.32 29.22
CA LYS A 528 12.19 16.04 29.52
C LYS A 528 12.65 16.92 28.36
N THR A 529 12.50 16.45 27.12
CA THR A 529 12.89 17.21 25.92
C THR A 529 12.07 18.49 25.75
N PHE A 530 10.80 18.48 26.16
CA PHE A 530 9.88 19.62 26.08
C PHE A 530 9.70 20.38 27.39
N GLY A 531 10.50 20.08 28.42
CA GLY A 531 10.43 20.77 29.72
C GLY A 531 9.20 20.44 30.56
N LEU A 532 8.59 19.27 30.34
CA LEU A 532 7.49 18.75 31.16
C LEU A 532 8.07 17.86 32.26
N GLU A 533 8.25 18.44 33.45
CA GLU A 533 8.82 17.75 34.62
C GLU A 533 7.77 16.94 35.38
N GLU A 534 6.49 17.31 35.25
CA GLU A 534 5.37 16.65 35.91
C GLU A 534 4.95 15.34 35.23
N LEU A 535 5.45 15.08 34.02
CA LEU A 535 5.11 13.90 33.23
C LEU A 535 6.29 12.93 33.15
N ALA A 536 6.07 11.71 33.62
CA ALA A 536 6.99 10.60 33.44
C ALA A 536 6.22 9.40 32.90
N LYS A 537 6.83 8.68 31.95
CA LYS A 537 6.28 7.40 31.49
C LYS A 537 6.37 6.39 32.64
N GLY A 538 5.26 5.73 32.93
CA GLY A 538 5.18 4.67 33.95
C GLY A 538 5.77 3.35 33.47
N TYR A 539 5.53 2.29 34.24
CA TYR A 539 5.89 0.91 33.89
C TYR A 539 4.65 0.03 33.87
N PHE A 540 4.58 -0.89 32.91
CA PHE A 540 3.44 -1.80 32.74
C PHE A 540 3.91 -3.25 32.49
N PRO A 541 3.27 -4.27 33.09
CA PRO A 541 3.67 -5.66 32.93
C PRO A 541 3.13 -6.23 31.62
N HIS A 542 3.78 -5.93 30.50
CA HIS A 542 3.34 -6.36 29.16
C HIS A 542 3.16 -7.88 29.03
N LEU A 543 3.97 -8.69 29.73
CA LEU A 543 3.83 -10.16 29.72
C LEU A 543 2.69 -10.67 30.61
N PHE A 544 2.15 -9.84 31.50
CA PHE A 544 0.98 -10.18 32.31
C PHE A 544 -0.33 -9.91 31.56
N ASN A 545 -0.30 -9.17 30.45
CA ASN A 545 -1.45 -8.91 29.59
C ASN A 545 -1.81 -10.15 28.75
N CYS A 546 -2.70 -10.97 29.27
CA CYS A 546 -3.21 -12.17 28.61
C CYS A 546 -4.69 -12.41 28.97
N PRO A 547 -5.40 -13.34 28.29
CA PRO A 547 -6.84 -13.53 28.47
C PRO A 547 -7.22 -13.89 29.91
N SER A 548 -6.40 -14.70 30.59
CA SER A 548 -6.67 -15.15 31.97
C SER A 548 -6.58 -14.04 33.01
N ASN A 549 -5.80 -12.99 32.74
CA ASN A 549 -5.53 -11.92 33.70
C ASN A 549 -6.36 -10.65 33.47
N GLN A 550 -7.25 -10.62 32.46
CA GLN A 550 -8.01 -9.41 32.11
C GLN A 550 -8.91 -8.90 33.24
N SER A 551 -9.29 -9.74 34.21
CA SER A 551 -10.08 -9.34 35.40
C SER A 551 -9.32 -9.53 36.71
N TYR A 552 -7.98 -9.62 36.65
CA TYR A 552 -7.15 -9.86 37.81
C TYR A 552 -7.15 -8.67 38.78
N VAL A 553 -7.42 -8.98 40.05
CA VAL A 553 -7.24 -8.09 41.21
C VAL A 553 -6.55 -8.91 42.30
N GLY A 554 -5.33 -8.54 42.67
CA GLY A 554 -4.55 -9.36 43.60
C GLY A 554 -3.18 -8.79 43.94
N SER A 555 -2.22 -9.67 44.21
CA SER A 555 -0.83 -9.32 44.47
C SER A 555 -0.17 -8.66 43.25
N PHE A 556 0.84 -7.83 43.48
CA PHE A 556 1.59 -7.20 42.40
C PHE A 556 2.29 -8.25 41.50
N PRO A 557 2.25 -8.10 40.16
CA PRO A 557 2.87 -9.07 39.23
C PRO A 557 4.38 -9.16 39.42
N ASP A 558 4.94 -10.33 39.14
CA ASP A 558 6.39 -10.54 39.20
C ASP A 558 7.15 -9.55 38.31
N SER A 559 8.29 -9.06 38.80
CA SER A 559 9.16 -8.11 38.11
C SER A 559 9.59 -8.58 36.70
N ALA A 560 9.73 -9.89 36.47
CA ALA A 560 10.08 -10.45 35.16
C ALA A 560 9.02 -10.12 34.09
N LEU A 561 7.75 -9.96 34.49
CA LEU A 561 6.64 -9.69 33.58
C LEU A 561 6.62 -8.25 33.03
N PHE A 562 7.45 -7.37 33.59
CA PHE A 562 7.72 -6.02 33.09
C PHE A 562 8.91 -5.97 32.12
N SER A 563 9.54 -7.11 31.84
CA SER A 563 10.69 -7.25 30.94
C SER A 563 11.88 -6.33 31.29
N PRO A 564 12.36 -6.26 32.53
CA PRO A 564 13.49 -5.41 32.92
C PRO A 564 14.80 -5.74 32.18
N SER A 565 14.90 -6.94 31.59
CA SER A 565 16.03 -7.36 30.76
C SER A 565 16.15 -6.58 29.44
N THR A 566 15.06 -5.99 28.94
CA THR A 566 15.07 -5.18 27.71
C THR A 566 15.36 -3.70 27.97
N MET A 567 15.41 -3.29 29.24
CA MET A 567 15.69 -1.93 29.65
C MET A 567 17.19 -1.64 29.66
N SER A 568 17.56 -0.37 29.44
CA SER A 568 18.94 0.07 29.66
C SER A 568 19.32 -0.06 31.14
N THR A 569 20.62 -0.16 31.47
CA THR A 569 21.08 -0.30 32.86
C THR A 569 20.49 0.76 33.79
N GLY A 570 20.50 2.02 33.36
CA GLY A 570 19.97 3.13 34.16
C GLY A 570 18.44 3.14 34.27
N ASP A 571 17.71 2.69 33.23
CA ASP A 571 16.24 2.58 33.32
C ASP A 571 15.81 1.37 34.18
N ARG A 572 16.60 0.30 34.17
CA ARG A 572 16.40 -0.90 34.99
C ARG A 572 16.58 -0.61 36.48
N GLU A 573 17.56 0.22 36.85
CA GLU A 573 17.74 0.66 38.24
C GLU A 573 16.53 1.47 38.73
N LYS A 574 16.07 2.43 37.93
CA LYS A 574 14.84 3.21 38.22
C LYS A 574 13.61 2.31 38.33
N PHE A 575 13.50 1.31 37.47
CA PHE A 575 12.43 0.33 37.52
C PHE A 575 12.42 -0.43 38.84
N PHE A 576 13.55 -0.98 39.30
CA PHE A 576 13.57 -1.73 40.55
C PHE A 576 13.34 -0.86 41.79
N LEU A 577 13.79 0.40 41.78
CA LEU A 577 13.45 1.37 42.83
C LEU A 577 11.94 1.61 42.89
N TRP A 578 11.30 1.85 41.74
CA TRP A 578 9.86 2.00 41.64
C TRP A 578 9.11 0.72 42.05
N TYR A 579 9.51 -0.44 41.52
CA TYR A 579 8.87 -1.74 41.74
C TYR A 579 8.89 -2.13 43.21
N ASN A 580 10.03 -1.95 43.90
CA ASN A 580 10.15 -2.25 45.32
C ASN A 580 9.21 -1.41 46.20
N GLY A 581 8.86 -0.20 45.77
CA GLY A 581 7.85 0.64 46.43
C GLY A 581 6.40 0.27 46.11
N GLN A 582 6.15 -0.47 45.02
CA GLN A 582 4.79 -0.85 44.58
C GLN A 582 4.42 -2.30 44.90
N LYS A 583 5.40 -3.21 45.05
CA LYS A 583 5.18 -4.67 45.12
C LYS A 583 4.26 -5.15 46.25
N THR A 584 4.06 -4.35 47.29
CA THR A 584 3.17 -4.66 48.43
C THR A 584 1.73 -4.19 48.21
N ASN A 585 1.47 -3.39 47.18
CA ASN A 585 0.16 -2.85 46.88
C ASN A 585 -0.71 -3.88 46.15
N THR A 586 -2.03 -3.74 46.26
CA THR A 586 -2.98 -4.49 45.44
C THR A 586 -2.90 -4.01 44.00
N PHE A 587 -2.77 -4.95 43.07
CA PHE A 587 -2.71 -4.68 41.64
C PHE A 587 -4.05 -5.00 40.99
N ASP A 588 -4.67 -3.97 40.39
CA ASP A 588 -5.90 -4.07 39.60
C ASP A 588 -5.51 -3.89 38.12
N PHE A 589 -5.50 -5.00 37.39
CA PHE A 589 -4.95 -5.02 36.04
C PHE A 589 -5.67 -4.05 35.09
N LYS A 590 -7.01 -3.97 35.16
CA LYS A 590 -7.78 -3.07 34.29
C LYS A 590 -7.47 -1.61 34.58
N LYS A 591 -7.40 -1.23 35.86
CA LYS A 591 -7.09 0.16 36.24
C LYS A 591 -5.68 0.56 35.85
N GLU A 592 -4.69 -0.32 36.06
CA GLU A 592 -3.30 -0.02 35.71
C GLU A 592 -3.08 0.02 34.19
N MET A 593 -3.74 -0.86 33.41
CA MET A 593 -3.70 -0.81 31.95
C MET A 593 -4.29 0.49 31.40
N LEU A 594 -5.45 0.92 31.89
CA LEU A 594 -6.06 2.20 31.51
C LEU A 594 -5.15 3.38 31.89
N LYS A 595 -4.63 3.39 33.12
CA LYS A 595 -3.75 4.45 33.62
C LYS A 595 -2.48 4.58 32.79
N TYR A 596 -1.85 3.46 32.45
CA TYR A 596 -0.62 3.44 31.66
C TYR A 596 -0.86 3.91 30.23
N CYS A 597 -1.82 3.32 29.52
CA CYS A 597 -2.10 3.69 28.13
C CYS A 597 -2.59 5.14 28.01
N ARG A 598 -3.41 5.62 28.96
CA ARG A 598 -3.80 7.04 29.05
C ARG A 598 -2.59 7.96 29.24
N SER A 599 -1.65 7.59 30.10
CA SER A 599 -0.43 8.37 30.33
C SER A 599 0.41 8.48 29.07
N ASP A 600 0.58 7.38 28.32
CA ASP A 600 1.34 7.37 27.08
C ASP A 600 0.72 8.28 26.01
N VAL A 601 -0.60 8.23 25.85
CA VAL A 601 -1.33 9.12 24.93
C VAL A 601 -1.27 10.59 25.38
N ASP A 602 -1.39 10.88 26.67
CA ASP A 602 -1.32 12.25 27.19
C ASP A 602 0.08 12.86 27.02
N ILE A 603 1.14 12.07 27.29
CA ILE A 603 2.54 12.46 27.03
C ILE A 603 2.71 12.81 25.56
N LEU A 604 2.27 11.92 24.65
CA LEU A 604 2.38 12.14 23.22
C LEU A 604 1.64 13.42 22.80
N ARG A 605 0.38 13.57 23.23
CA ARG A 605 -0.48 14.72 22.90
C ARG A 605 0.14 16.03 23.34
N ARG A 606 0.57 16.15 24.60
CA ARG A 606 1.14 17.39 25.15
C ARG A 606 2.47 17.75 24.50
N CYS A 607 3.36 16.78 24.31
CA CYS A 607 4.64 17.01 23.64
C CYS A 607 4.44 17.44 22.18
N CYS A 608 3.53 16.77 21.45
CA CYS A 608 3.16 17.17 20.09
C CYS A 608 2.57 18.59 20.05
N LYS A 609 1.73 18.96 21.02
CA LYS A 609 1.15 20.30 21.12
C LYS A 609 2.22 21.38 21.29
N ILE A 610 3.14 21.21 22.25
CA ILE A 610 4.25 22.15 22.48
C ILE A 610 5.13 22.27 21.23
N PHE A 611 5.53 21.15 20.65
CA PHE A 611 6.33 21.15 19.42
C PHE A 611 5.62 21.90 18.29
N ARG A 612 4.33 21.65 18.09
CA ARG A 612 3.53 22.31 17.04
C ARG A 612 3.48 23.81 17.25
N GLU A 613 3.19 24.26 18.47
CA GLU A 613 3.12 25.69 18.82
C GLU A 613 4.46 26.38 18.60
N GLN A 614 5.56 25.79 19.10
CA GLN A 614 6.91 26.32 18.90
C GLN A 614 7.27 26.38 17.40
N PHE A 615 7.07 25.28 16.66
CA PHE A 615 7.41 25.22 15.24
C PHE A 615 6.59 26.23 14.42
N GLN A 616 5.29 26.38 14.72
CA GLN A 616 4.43 27.35 14.06
C GLN A 616 4.80 28.79 14.39
N SER A 617 5.13 29.09 15.65
CA SER A 617 5.51 30.44 16.07
C SER A 617 6.75 30.97 15.34
N VAL A 618 7.71 30.08 15.05
CA VAL A 618 8.96 30.43 14.36
C VAL A 618 8.79 30.46 12.84
N THR A 619 8.02 29.52 12.28
CA THR A 619 8.04 29.25 10.83
C THR A 619 6.74 29.58 10.08
N GLY A 620 5.63 29.76 10.80
CA GLY A 620 4.29 29.88 10.23
C GLY A 620 3.75 28.59 9.58
N VAL A 621 4.44 27.46 9.74
CA VAL A 621 4.08 26.16 9.13
C VAL A 621 3.62 25.19 10.20
N ASP A 622 2.51 24.49 9.95
CA ASP A 622 2.05 23.39 10.80
C ASP A 622 2.80 22.08 10.46
N PRO A 623 3.64 21.54 11.36
CA PRO A 623 4.47 20.38 11.06
C PRO A 623 3.63 19.11 10.78
N PHE A 624 2.49 18.92 11.45
CA PHE A 624 1.69 17.69 11.32
C PHE A 624 0.83 17.64 10.05
N THR A 625 0.80 18.74 9.27
CA THR A 625 0.30 18.69 7.90
C THR A 625 1.27 18.01 6.93
N TYR A 626 2.46 17.62 7.40
CA TYR A 626 3.47 16.86 6.69
C TYR A 626 3.69 15.49 7.35
N VAL A 627 4.57 14.64 6.80
CA VAL A 627 4.77 13.24 7.26
C VAL A 627 6.03 13.09 8.11
N THR A 628 7.02 13.95 7.87
CA THR A 628 8.31 13.94 8.55
C THR A 628 8.78 15.36 8.84
N ILE A 629 9.69 15.49 9.80
CA ILE A 629 10.36 16.77 10.07
C ILE A 629 11.04 17.35 8.83
N ALA A 630 11.74 16.52 8.05
CA ALA A 630 12.40 16.96 6.81
C ALA A 630 11.40 17.54 5.79
N SER A 631 10.21 16.92 5.66
CA SER A 631 9.17 17.42 4.77
C SER A 631 8.52 18.73 5.27
N ALA A 632 8.43 18.93 6.60
CA ALA A 632 7.99 20.19 7.19
C ALA A 632 9.05 21.29 6.97
N CYS A 633 10.33 21.02 7.25
CA CYS A 633 11.43 21.97 7.00
C CYS A 633 11.55 22.34 5.52
N MET A 634 11.36 21.39 4.60
CA MET A 634 11.32 21.68 3.16
C MET A 634 10.16 22.60 2.80
N ALA A 635 9.01 22.48 3.47
CA ALA A 635 7.91 23.42 3.26
C ALA A 635 8.23 24.82 3.76
N VAL A 636 8.85 24.96 4.93
CA VAL A 636 9.33 26.25 5.47
C VAL A 636 10.32 26.88 4.48
N TYR A 637 11.30 26.11 4.01
CA TYR A 637 12.28 26.58 3.04
C TYR A 637 11.60 27.05 1.74
N ARG A 638 10.67 26.25 1.19
CA ARG A 638 10.01 26.56 -0.08
C ARG A 638 8.95 27.67 0.02
N SER A 639 8.40 27.96 1.20
CA SER A 639 7.41 29.02 1.39
C SER A 639 8.07 30.37 1.73
N GLY A 640 9.09 30.36 2.58
CA GLY A 640 9.69 31.57 3.15
C GLY A 640 11.08 31.93 2.63
N HIS A 641 11.92 30.95 2.28
CA HIS A 641 13.37 31.19 2.11
C HIS A 641 13.91 30.97 0.70
N ILE A 642 13.25 30.17 -0.13
CA ILE A 642 13.73 29.85 -1.47
C ILE A 642 13.72 31.09 -2.38
N LYS A 643 14.89 31.42 -2.93
CA LYS A 643 15.02 32.42 -3.99
C LYS A 643 14.63 31.80 -5.34
N PRO A 644 13.89 32.50 -6.21
CA PRO A 644 13.53 31.98 -7.51
C PRO A 644 14.77 31.59 -8.34
N LYS A 645 14.70 30.46 -9.05
CA LYS A 645 15.72 29.97 -9.99
C LYS A 645 17.12 29.69 -9.41
N THR A 646 17.24 29.41 -8.11
CA THR A 646 18.55 29.12 -7.48
C THR A 646 18.88 27.64 -7.35
N ILE A 647 17.89 26.76 -7.28
CA ILE A 647 18.09 25.31 -7.17
C ILE A 647 17.54 24.65 -8.43
N ALA A 648 18.42 24.10 -9.26
CA ALA A 648 18.04 23.36 -10.46
C ALA A 648 17.37 22.03 -10.07
N MET A 649 16.30 21.68 -10.79
CA MET A 649 15.60 20.40 -10.64
C MET A 649 16.06 19.48 -11.76
N VAL A 650 16.99 18.59 -11.44
CA VAL A 650 17.47 17.57 -12.38
C VAL A 650 16.45 16.44 -12.42
N PRO A 651 15.88 16.09 -13.61
CA PRO A 651 15.04 14.91 -13.74
C PRO A 651 15.82 13.65 -13.38
N VAL A 652 15.13 12.62 -12.90
CA VAL A 652 15.76 11.34 -12.51
C VAL A 652 16.56 10.69 -13.65
N GLN A 653 16.19 10.99 -14.90
CA GLN A 653 16.86 10.52 -16.12
C GLN A 653 17.79 11.57 -16.75
N GLY A 654 18.10 12.67 -16.05
CA GLY A 654 18.87 13.80 -16.61
C GLY A 654 18.02 14.73 -17.49
N TYR A 655 18.67 15.76 -18.05
CA TYR A 655 18.02 16.73 -18.96
C TYR A 655 17.94 16.25 -20.42
N CYS A 656 18.74 15.24 -20.77
CA CYS A 656 18.64 14.52 -22.02
C CYS A 656 17.44 13.57 -21.89
N ASN A 657 16.27 13.99 -22.39
CA ASN A 657 15.20 13.01 -22.56
C ASN A 657 15.75 11.95 -23.50
N SER A 658 15.79 10.69 -23.06
CA SER A 658 15.86 9.56 -23.98
C SER A 658 14.69 9.72 -24.94
N THR A 659 14.94 10.26 -26.13
CA THR A 659 13.97 10.33 -27.20
C THR A 659 13.63 8.89 -27.54
N ASN A 660 12.45 8.42 -27.14
CA ASN A 660 11.91 7.16 -27.63
C ASN A 660 11.69 7.35 -29.14
N PHE A 661 12.67 6.94 -29.94
CA PHE A 661 12.53 6.82 -31.37
C PHE A 661 11.54 5.69 -31.65
N SER A 662 10.58 5.90 -32.55
CA SER A 662 9.70 4.80 -32.96
C SER A 662 10.53 3.77 -33.73
N LEU A 663 10.13 2.50 -33.66
CA LEU A 663 10.79 1.43 -34.44
C LEU A 663 10.86 1.78 -35.93
N ASP A 664 9.83 2.43 -36.46
CA ASP A 664 9.77 2.88 -37.85
C ASP A 664 10.75 4.01 -38.15
N SER A 665 11.00 4.92 -37.19
CA SER A 665 12.01 5.98 -37.36
C SER A 665 13.44 5.43 -37.35
N ILE A 666 13.70 4.40 -36.54
CA ILE A 666 15.00 3.70 -36.54
C ILE A 666 15.17 2.95 -37.86
N ARG A 667 14.16 2.21 -38.31
CA ARG A 667 14.16 1.52 -39.61
C ARG A 667 14.39 2.46 -40.79
N TRP A 668 13.78 3.64 -40.76
CA TRP A 668 13.99 4.65 -41.81
C TRP A 668 15.40 5.21 -41.78
N LEU A 669 15.96 5.49 -40.60
CA LEU A 669 17.36 5.92 -40.44
C LEU A 669 18.35 4.84 -40.91
N ASP A 670 18.09 3.57 -40.62
CA ASP A 670 18.88 2.44 -41.12
C ASP A 670 18.81 2.33 -42.65
N PHE A 671 17.61 2.53 -43.23
CA PHE A 671 17.44 2.56 -44.69
C PHE A 671 18.27 3.68 -45.31
N VAL A 672 18.17 4.92 -44.79
CA VAL A 672 18.93 6.08 -45.27
C VAL A 672 20.44 5.87 -45.13
N ALA A 673 20.89 5.35 -43.98
CA ALA A 673 22.30 5.00 -43.75
C ALA A 673 22.83 4.05 -44.84
N ASN A 674 22.02 3.07 -45.22
CA ASN A 674 22.40 2.06 -46.20
C ASN A 674 22.31 2.55 -47.65
N THR A 675 21.32 3.38 -48.00
CA THR A 675 21.14 3.89 -49.37
C THR A 675 22.01 5.09 -49.70
N GLU A 676 22.31 5.93 -48.71
CA GLU A 676 23.05 7.19 -48.90
C GLU A 676 24.51 7.11 -48.37
N GLY A 677 24.91 5.96 -47.81
CA GLY A 677 26.28 5.73 -47.35
C GLY A 677 26.65 6.50 -46.08
N HIS A 678 25.68 6.95 -45.30
CA HIS A 678 25.90 7.68 -44.06
C HIS A 678 26.09 6.72 -42.87
N ARG A 679 27.11 6.95 -42.03
CA ARG A 679 27.27 6.26 -40.74
C ARG A 679 26.54 7.04 -39.63
N ILE A 680 25.52 6.41 -39.06
CA ILE A 680 24.75 6.97 -37.94
C ILE A 680 25.34 6.43 -36.63
N TYR A 681 25.69 7.34 -35.71
CA TYR A 681 26.19 7.00 -34.38
C TYR A 681 25.11 7.27 -33.34
N PHE A 682 24.74 6.24 -32.57
CA PHE A 682 23.86 6.40 -31.41
C PHE A 682 24.71 6.77 -30.19
N THR A 683 24.60 8.01 -29.71
CA THR A 683 25.18 8.41 -28.42
C THR A 683 24.27 7.92 -27.29
N LEU A 684 24.80 6.99 -26.48
CA LEU A 684 24.18 6.48 -25.25
C LEU A 684 24.13 7.52 -24.14
#